data_AF-E5RKB8-F1
#
_entry.id   AF-E5RKB8-F1
#
_cell.length_a   1.000
_cell.length_b   1.000
_cell.length_c   1.000
_cell.angle_alpha   90.00
_cell.angle_beta   90.00
_cell.angle_gamma   90.00
#
_symmetry.space_group_name_H-M   'P 1'
#
loop_
_entity.id
_entity.type
_entity.pdbx_description
1 polymer ?
#
loop_
_entity_poly.entity_id
_entity_poly.type
_entity_poly.pdbx_seq_one_letter_code
_entity_poly.pdbx_strand_id
1 'polypeptide(L)'
;NVHLPQNEVARAEAADIAHAHNQYISLGGSPLRGLIQDHVVSGSRMICRDAFFEKDEFQQLLYAAMGDTGGTIDYVPPAMLKPRQLWTGKQIISSMLLNLTRGRTGLNLKGKTQTNNAWTAPTIGPHDIPGLPAGTFEGAQLEGEGTVLFRDGLMLIGILDKKQIGSSAKGLVHACQEVYGNAVAGALLAALGRLFTAMNKFHAHTFGIEDVLLNAEGENERNAVLAKARLCGFPETAKYTNAPPNVDAATLKKNVETIFRDSKEMAGLDAVMMSANSEHQAAIVKATCPNRLLKPFPHNHLQAMVQTGAKGSTVNATQISCLLGQQALEGKRVPVMVSGKTLPVFPQFDPSARAGGMILDRFLTGLSPPEYYFHCMAGREGLVDTAVKTSRSGYLQRCLVKHMEDLQVGYDLTVRDADKSVVQFMYGEDGLDVSKTAQLDNFPFMQQNYMALLDKFGAANLESVFPGDFGTKARKLMKKMSDGSKSGDPVLSKLRPDRYYGSVSEDFSAAVDAYVKSMPDVVTTSGRKVTPKKMKQLMLLKWFRSLADPGEPVGVLAAQAIGEPSTQMTLNTFHFAGRSDMNVTLGIPRLREILMTASVNIKTPIMKAPLIDPTKGAALAGRLCRVTLADVLRRVTVKEQLVREVSGARDRVYEIHFEFIPEDEYLEKFSITQAEVMAGCEHFFAYRFIMALIKSRKGRGGVGAVFAAANVGVNPDMDGNGGADDADTSAQSASATRSGNDSDDEEDDDEDIGGDDMGTLASKSHANRTQVAAYDDNEEESGETTDDAVAAGAQRKVATMTGTRSRTDRIQLVLSHAQHIRAYDFNDDEHWCKVTLAFDSDEQRHSFVSFFEKHASLIEIRATKGINRCVYIKGDGHKGETDMLQIEGQNLQELWNHPDIINVNSVSTNDIHAILRTYGVEAARATIVRQVVEVFDVYGIKIDPRHMALVADTMTAQGGYRAMNRMGLRPNVSPLLKMSFESTFDFLRTACLHRESDAIDSSSAQLVVGCPTHGGTGAFSLRNTLEGLAK
;
A
#
# COMPACT_ATOMS: atom_id res chain seq x y z
N ASN A 1 11.89 -22.91 -18.58
CA ASN A 1 12.97 -23.91 -18.46
C ASN A 1 12.42 -25.17 -17.81
N VAL A 2 12.91 -26.34 -18.22
CA VAL A 2 12.66 -27.61 -17.53
C VAL A 2 14.00 -28.10 -17.03
N HIS A 3 14.18 -28.14 -15.71
CA HIS A 3 15.40 -28.62 -15.09
C HIS A 3 15.18 -30.07 -14.61
N LEU A 4 16.06 -30.97 -15.02
CA LEU A 4 15.99 -32.39 -14.65
C LEU A 4 17.03 -32.69 -13.58
N PRO A 5 16.63 -32.97 -12.32
CA PRO A 5 17.56 -33.38 -11.28
C PRO A 5 18.36 -34.62 -11.68
N GLN A 6 19.68 -34.59 -11.46
CA GLN A 6 20.61 -35.66 -11.89
C GLN A 6 20.98 -36.65 -10.77
N ASN A 7 20.47 -36.46 -9.55
CA ASN A 7 20.75 -37.34 -8.42
C ASN A 7 19.52 -37.55 -7.54
N GLU A 8 19.59 -38.57 -6.67
CA GLU A 8 18.50 -38.99 -5.79
C GLU A 8 18.15 -37.97 -4.71
N VAL A 9 19.16 -37.24 -4.21
CA VAL A 9 18.96 -36.19 -3.19
C VAL A 9 18.12 -35.05 -3.75
N ALA A 10 18.52 -34.51 -4.91
CA ALA A 10 17.78 -33.46 -5.60
C ALA A 10 16.41 -33.95 -6.09
N ARG A 11 16.27 -35.25 -6.46
CA ARG A 11 14.96 -35.83 -6.78
C ARG A 11 14.04 -35.83 -5.56
N ALA A 12 14.55 -36.18 -4.38
CA ALA A 12 13.79 -36.16 -3.13
C ALA A 12 13.38 -34.73 -2.75
N GLU A 13 14.30 -33.77 -2.81
CA GLU A 13 14.00 -32.35 -2.56
C GLU A 13 12.94 -31.81 -3.53
N ALA A 14 13.02 -32.16 -4.81
CA ALA A 14 12.02 -31.76 -5.80
C ALA A 14 10.65 -32.41 -5.55
N ALA A 15 10.62 -33.66 -5.08
CA ALA A 15 9.39 -34.42 -4.85
C ALA A 15 8.69 -34.07 -3.53
N ASP A 16 9.45 -33.75 -2.47
CA ASP A 16 8.93 -33.56 -1.12
C ASP A 16 8.92 -32.09 -0.67
N ILE A 17 9.78 -31.23 -1.21
CA ILE A 17 9.87 -29.81 -0.80
C ILE A 17 9.31 -28.90 -1.92
N ALA A 18 9.92 -28.93 -3.10
CA ALA A 18 9.57 -28.04 -4.21
C ALA A 18 8.32 -28.48 -4.99
N HIS A 19 7.73 -29.62 -4.63
CA HIS A 19 6.57 -30.15 -5.33
C HIS A 19 5.36 -29.22 -5.25
N ALA A 20 4.64 -29.06 -6.37
CA ALA A 20 3.54 -28.10 -6.49
C ALA A 20 2.40 -28.31 -5.47
N HIS A 21 2.21 -29.53 -4.95
CA HIS A 21 1.23 -29.78 -3.87
C HIS A 21 1.62 -29.07 -2.57
N ASN A 22 2.92 -29.03 -2.24
CA ASN A 22 3.41 -28.40 -1.02
C ASN A 22 3.46 -26.88 -1.13
N GLN A 23 3.57 -26.37 -2.37
CA GLN A 23 3.46 -24.95 -2.71
C GLN A 23 2.00 -24.49 -2.92
N TYR A 24 1.04 -25.04 -2.16
CA TYR A 24 -0.37 -24.66 -2.27
C TYR A 24 -0.65 -23.26 -1.67
N ILE A 25 0.04 -22.92 -0.59
CA ILE A 25 -0.12 -21.66 0.15
C ILE A 25 1.03 -20.74 -0.24
N SER A 26 0.71 -19.48 -0.54
CA SER A 26 1.68 -18.44 -0.86
C SER A 26 2.43 -17.93 0.37
N LEU A 27 3.46 -17.12 0.14
CA LEU A 27 4.23 -16.43 1.18
C LEU A 27 3.37 -15.51 2.08
N GLY A 28 2.21 -15.05 1.60
CA GLY A 28 1.24 -14.26 2.38
C GLY A 28 0.20 -15.08 3.14
N GLY A 29 0.39 -16.41 3.25
CA GLY A 29 -0.52 -17.30 3.99
C GLY A 29 -1.85 -17.59 3.27
N SER A 30 -2.04 -17.10 2.05
CA SER A 30 -3.25 -17.35 1.25
C SER A 30 -3.00 -18.41 0.17
N PRO A 31 -4.00 -19.25 -0.19
CA PRO A 31 -3.84 -20.22 -1.28
C PRO A 31 -3.45 -19.57 -2.61
N LEU A 32 -2.42 -20.10 -3.27
CA LEU A 32 -1.97 -19.67 -4.60
C LEU A 32 -2.69 -20.44 -5.71
N ARG A 33 -2.94 -21.73 -5.48
CA ARG A 33 -3.55 -22.63 -6.48
C ARG A 33 -5.06 -22.69 -6.32
N GLY A 34 -5.77 -22.68 -7.44
CA GLY A 34 -7.23 -22.83 -7.48
C GLY A 34 -7.73 -22.93 -8.91
N LEU A 35 -9.02 -23.23 -9.06
CA LEU A 35 -9.68 -23.24 -10.36
C LEU A 35 -10.05 -21.82 -10.80
N ILE A 36 -10.06 -21.59 -12.11
CA ILE A 36 -10.25 -20.27 -12.72
C ILE A 36 -11.27 -20.32 -13.85
N GLN A 37 -11.82 -19.15 -14.22
CA GLN A 37 -12.61 -18.94 -15.44
C GLN A 37 -13.77 -19.95 -15.57
N ASP A 38 -13.79 -20.74 -16.65
CA ASP A 38 -14.86 -21.66 -17.03
C ASP A 38 -15.24 -22.64 -15.91
N HIS A 39 -14.25 -23.10 -15.14
CA HIS A 39 -14.50 -24.02 -14.02
C HIS A 39 -15.32 -23.38 -12.91
N VAL A 40 -15.11 -22.08 -12.66
CA VAL A 40 -15.85 -21.33 -11.65
C VAL A 40 -17.31 -21.14 -12.06
N VAL A 41 -17.55 -20.76 -13.31
CA VAL A 41 -18.91 -20.61 -13.84
C VAL A 41 -19.64 -21.94 -13.87
N SER A 42 -18.98 -22.97 -14.41
CA SER A 42 -19.52 -24.33 -14.51
C SER A 42 -19.87 -24.89 -13.14
N GLY A 43 -18.97 -24.72 -12.16
CA GLY A 43 -19.20 -25.15 -10.79
C GLY A 43 -20.40 -24.48 -10.14
N SER A 44 -20.56 -23.18 -10.32
CA SER A 44 -21.72 -22.46 -9.79
C SER A 44 -23.05 -22.94 -10.40
N ARG A 45 -23.07 -23.12 -11.74
CA ARG A 45 -24.27 -23.52 -12.49
C ARG A 45 -24.66 -24.98 -12.24
N MET A 46 -23.67 -25.87 -12.18
CA MET A 46 -23.90 -27.30 -11.92
C MET A 46 -24.53 -27.53 -10.54
N ILE A 47 -24.26 -26.65 -9.58
CA ILE A 47 -24.62 -26.83 -8.17
C ILE A 47 -25.85 -25.97 -7.79
N CYS A 48 -26.40 -25.20 -8.74
CA CYS A 48 -27.69 -24.53 -8.59
C CYS A 48 -28.80 -25.53 -8.19
N ARG A 49 -29.82 -25.05 -7.48
CA ARG A 49 -30.94 -25.88 -7.00
C ARG A 49 -31.73 -26.54 -8.14
N ASP A 50 -31.77 -25.89 -9.30
CA ASP A 50 -32.52 -26.35 -10.47
C ASP A 50 -31.73 -27.39 -11.31
N ALA A 51 -30.49 -27.71 -10.93
CA ALA A 51 -29.65 -28.65 -11.65
C ALA A 51 -29.86 -30.09 -11.16
N PHE A 52 -30.58 -30.88 -11.95
CA PHE A 52 -30.83 -32.31 -11.73
C PHE A 52 -30.20 -33.15 -12.84
N PHE A 53 -29.71 -34.33 -12.48
CA PHE A 53 -29.03 -35.26 -13.36
C PHE A 53 -29.68 -36.63 -13.29
N GLU A 54 -29.84 -37.28 -14.45
CA GLU A 54 -30.25 -38.68 -14.51
C GLU A 54 -29.09 -39.60 -14.06
N LYS A 55 -29.40 -40.87 -13.78
CA LYS A 55 -28.43 -41.83 -13.25
C LYS A 55 -27.18 -41.95 -14.14
N ASP A 56 -27.38 -42.03 -15.44
CA ASP A 56 -26.30 -42.26 -16.41
C ASP A 56 -25.38 -41.03 -16.51
N GLU A 57 -25.96 -39.83 -16.55
CA GLU A 57 -25.21 -38.57 -16.53
C GLU A 57 -24.43 -38.40 -15.23
N PHE A 58 -25.06 -38.68 -14.08
CA PHE A 58 -24.44 -38.62 -12.78
C PHE A 58 -23.23 -39.56 -12.69
N GLN A 59 -23.39 -40.82 -13.12
CA GLN A 59 -22.31 -41.80 -13.10
C GLN A 59 -21.18 -41.42 -14.05
N GLN A 60 -21.50 -40.90 -15.24
CA GLN A 60 -20.51 -40.47 -16.22
C GLN A 60 -19.70 -39.27 -15.71
N LEU A 61 -20.35 -38.27 -15.12
CA LEU A 61 -19.68 -37.09 -14.55
C LEU A 61 -18.79 -37.48 -13.36
N LEU A 62 -19.27 -38.36 -12.49
CA LEU A 62 -18.49 -38.85 -11.35
C LEU A 62 -17.28 -39.67 -11.80
N TYR A 63 -17.45 -40.55 -12.79
CA TYR A 63 -16.35 -41.33 -13.36
C TYR A 63 -15.29 -40.42 -14.00
N ALA A 64 -15.71 -39.41 -14.76
CA ALA A 64 -14.81 -38.43 -15.35
C ALA A 64 -14.04 -37.61 -14.28
N ALA A 65 -14.70 -37.27 -13.16
CA ALA A 65 -14.06 -36.56 -12.05
C ALA A 65 -12.96 -37.41 -11.40
N MET A 66 -13.24 -38.67 -11.09
CA MET A 66 -12.29 -39.56 -10.43
C MET A 66 -11.10 -39.91 -11.34
N GLY A 67 -11.32 -40.11 -12.64
CA GLY A 67 -10.29 -40.62 -13.54
C GLY A 67 -9.93 -42.07 -13.24
N ASP A 68 -8.76 -42.53 -13.69
CA ASP A 68 -8.33 -43.92 -13.50
C ASP A 68 -7.64 -44.13 -12.14
N THR A 69 -8.38 -43.90 -11.05
CA THR A 69 -7.86 -44.05 -9.68
C THR A 69 -7.75 -45.51 -9.22
N GLY A 70 -8.22 -46.47 -10.01
CA GLY A 70 -8.33 -47.88 -9.62
C GLY A 70 -9.37 -48.11 -8.52
N GLY A 71 -10.18 -49.16 -8.67
CA GLY A 71 -11.18 -49.58 -7.66
C GLY A 71 -12.62 -49.20 -7.98
N THR A 72 -13.56 -49.68 -7.15
CA THR A 72 -14.99 -49.35 -7.26
C THR A 72 -15.20 -47.87 -6.94
N ILE A 73 -16.25 -47.22 -7.47
CA ILE A 73 -16.63 -45.83 -7.15
C ILE A 73 -17.91 -45.88 -6.32
N ASP A 74 -17.88 -45.28 -5.12
CA ASP A 74 -19.04 -45.22 -4.23
C ASP A 74 -19.77 -43.90 -4.45
N TYR A 75 -21.10 -43.92 -4.38
CA TYR A 75 -21.90 -42.71 -4.56
C TYR A 75 -23.17 -42.72 -3.70
N VAL A 76 -23.70 -41.52 -3.45
CA VAL A 76 -24.86 -41.33 -2.58
C VAL A 76 -26.17 -41.72 -3.27
N PRO A 77 -27.21 -42.15 -2.52
CA PRO A 77 -28.53 -42.44 -3.08
C PRO A 77 -29.17 -41.18 -3.72
N PRO A 78 -30.10 -41.36 -4.68
CA PRO A 78 -30.74 -40.24 -5.39
C PRO A 78 -31.53 -39.33 -4.43
N ALA A 79 -31.53 -38.02 -4.71
CA ALA A 79 -32.30 -37.05 -3.93
C ALA A 79 -33.82 -37.19 -4.17
N MET A 80 -34.22 -37.53 -5.41
CA MET A 80 -35.61 -37.78 -5.77
C MET A 80 -35.78 -39.23 -6.24
N LEU A 81 -36.73 -39.96 -5.64
CA LEU A 81 -37.01 -41.36 -5.97
C LEU A 81 -38.19 -41.52 -6.94
N LYS A 82 -39.18 -40.61 -6.89
CA LYS A 82 -40.38 -40.59 -7.74
C LYS A 82 -40.62 -39.15 -8.21
N PRO A 83 -41.14 -38.91 -9.43
CA PRO A 83 -41.54 -39.91 -10.45
C PRO A 83 -40.37 -40.55 -11.21
N ARG A 84 -39.17 -39.96 -11.15
CA ARG A 84 -37.92 -40.50 -11.72
C ARG A 84 -36.79 -40.39 -10.70
N GLN A 85 -35.79 -41.26 -10.82
CA GLN A 85 -34.58 -41.21 -10.01
C GLN A 85 -33.67 -40.09 -10.50
N LEU A 86 -33.51 -39.04 -9.69
CA LEU A 86 -32.70 -37.87 -10.04
C LEU A 86 -31.74 -37.53 -8.91
N TRP A 87 -30.52 -37.14 -9.31
CA TRP A 87 -29.46 -36.67 -8.43
C TRP A 87 -29.29 -35.16 -8.60
N THR A 88 -28.81 -34.49 -7.56
CA THR A 88 -28.45 -33.07 -7.63
C THR A 88 -26.96 -32.89 -7.91
N GLY A 89 -26.55 -31.72 -8.43
CA GLY A 89 -25.12 -31.41 -8.59
C GLY A 89 -24.33 -31.43 -7.27
N LYS A 90 -24.97 -31.06 -6.15
CA LYS A 90 -24.39 -31.15 -4.80
C LYS A 90 -24.05 -32.60 -4.41
N GLN A 91 -24.83 -33.58 -4.86
CA GLN A 91 -24.58 -35.00 -4.61
C GLN A 91 -23.37 -35.53 -5.40
N ILE A 92 -23.05 -34.95 -6.56
CA ILE A 92 -21.85 -35.29 -7.33
C ILE A 92 -20.61 -34.90 -6.52
N ILE A 93 -20.58 -33.66 -6.00
CA ILE A 93 -19.47 -33.18 -5.15
C ILE A 93 -19.32 -34.04 -3.89
N SER A 94 -20.43 -34.38 -3.25
CA SER A 94 -20.45 -35.23 -2.05
C SER A 94 -19.88 -36.63 -2.34
N SER A 95 -20.27 -37.24 -3.46
CA SER A 95 -19.77 -38.56 -3.88
C SER A 95 -18.29 -38.50 -4.28
N MET A 96 -17.87 -37.43 -4.93
CA MET A 96 -16.46 -37.21 -5.26
C MET A 96 -15.60 -37.11 -3.99
N LEU A 97 -16.01 -36.30 -3.00
CA LEU A 97 -15.31 -36.19 -1.72
C LEU A 97 -15.26 -37.52 -0.99
N LEU A 98 -16.37 -38.27 -0.94
CA LEU A 98 -16.44 -39.60 -0.34
C LEU A 98 -15.35 -40.54 -0.88
N ASN A 99 -15.11 -40.53 -2.19
CA ASN A 99 -14.10 -41.37 -2.82
C ASN A 99 -12.67 -40.87 -2.58
N LEU A 100 -12.45 -39.54 -2.56
CA LEU A 100 -11.13 -38.95 -2.28
C LEU A 100 -10.70 -39.11 -0.82
N THR A 101 -11.66 -39.16 0.12
CA THR A 101 -11.39 -39.24 1.56
C THR A 101 -11.75 -40.61 2.14
N ARG A 102 -11.66 -41.69 1.34
CA ARG A 102 -11.97 -43.05 1.79
C ARG A 102 -11.20 -43.42 3.05
N GLY A 103 -11.92 -44.00 4.01
CA GLY A 103 -11.36 -44.42 5.31
C GLY A 103 -11.04 -43.26 6.27
N ARG A 104 -11.36 -42.01 5.91
CA ARG A 104 -11.19 -40.83 6.77
C ARG A 104 -12.53 -40.26 7.20
N THR A 105 -12.53 -39.51 8.30
CA THR A 105 -13.72 -38.79 8.76
C THR A 105 -14.10 -37.67 7.79
N GLY A 106 -15.41 -37.48 7.56
CA GLY A 106 -15.92 -36.51 6.58
C GLY A 106 -15.73 -35.06 7.01
N LEU A 107 -15.62 -34.16 6.03
CA LEU A 107 -15.36 -32.74 6.24
C LEU A 107 -16.62 -32.01 6.75
N ASN A 108 -16.42 -31.15 7.75
CA ASN A 108 -17.41 -30.17 8.19
C ASN A 108 -16.91 -28.75 7.84
N LEU A 109 -17.72 -27.96 7.13
CA LEU A 109 -17.34 -26.60 6.73
C LEU A 109 -18.59 -25.72 6.67
N LYS A 110 -18.51 -24.53 7.28
CA LYS A 110 -19.44 -23.43 7.05
C LYS A 110 -18.69 -22.26 6.41
N GLY A 111 -18.96 -22.02 5.14
CA GLY A 111 -18.34 -20.98 4.32
C GLY A 111 -19.35 -19.97 3.77
N LYS A 112 -18.84 -18.93 3.10
CA LYS A 112 -19.65 -17.95 2.37
C LYS A 112 -19.25 -17.93 0.90
N THR A 113 -20.22 -17.63 0.05
CA THR A 113 -20.00 -17.38 -1.37
C THR A 113 -19.64 -15.90 -1.62
N GLN A 114 -19.22 -15.60 -2.83
CA GLN A 114 -19.04 -14.27 -3.41
C GLN A 114 -20.37 -13.65 -3.84
N THR A 115 -21.34 -14.48 -4.22
CA THR A 115 -22.64 -14.02 -4.71
C THR A 115 -23.50 -13.52 -3.54
N ASN A 116 -24.03 -12.30 -3.62
CA ASN A 116 -24.88 -11.74 -2.56
C ASN A 116 -26.27 -12.40 -2.55
N ASN A 117 -26.79 -12.65 -1.34
CA ASN A 117 -27.97 -13.44 -0.97
C ASN A 117 -29.33 -13.14 -1.68
N ALA A 118 -29.41 -12.19 -2.60
CA ALA A 118 -30.68 -11.71 -3.15
C ALA A 118 -31.43 -12.74 -4.02
N TRP A 119 -30.74 -13.74 -4.59
CA TRP A 119 -31.35 -14.69 -5.53
C TRP A 119 -31.95 -15.96 -4.86
N THR A 120 -31.70 -16.22 -3.57
CA THR A 120 -32.00 -17.54 -2.98
C THR A 120 -32.58 -17.53 -1.57
N ALA A 121 -32.99 -16.36 -1.06
CA ALA A 121 -33.97 -16.36 0.02
C ALA A 121 -35.22 -17.07 -0.53
N PRO A 122 -35.73 -18.13 0.13
CA PRO A 122 -36.89 -18.83 -0.37
C PRO A 122 -38.03 -17.82 -0.54
N THR A 123 -38.51 -17.66 -1.78
CA THR A 123 -39.74 -16.91 -2.09
C THR A 123 -40.97 -17.66 -1.57
N ILE A 124 -40.77 -18.92 -1.16
CA ILE A 124 -41.72 -19.81 -0.52
C ILE A 124 -41.78 -19.41 0.95
N GLY A 125 -42.89 -18.78 1.35
CA GLY A 125 -43.17 -18.59 2.77
C GLY A 125 -43.32 -19.96 3.47
N PRO A 126 -43.27 -20.02 4.81
CA PRO A 126 -43.44 -21.27 5.58
C PRO A 126 -44.77 -22.02 5.33
N HIS A 127 -45.64 -21.52 4.45
CA HIS A 127 -46.98 -22.03 4.15
C HIS A 127 -47.15 -22.72 2.78
N ASP A 128 -46.13 -22.74 1.91
CA ASP A 128 -46.31 -23.15 0.50
C ASP A 128 -45.81 -24.57 0.17
N ILE A 129 -45.52 -25.43 1.17
CA ILE A 129 -45.18 -26.85 0.94
C ILE A 129 -46.43 -27.73 1.18
N PRO A 130 -47.08 -28.28 0.14
CA PRO A 130 -48.25 -29.13 0.32
C PRO A 130 -47.89 -30.41 1.08
N GLY A 131 -48.52 -30.63 2.23
CA GLY A 131 -48.39 -31.88 3.01
C GLY A 131 -47.54 -31.81 4.28
N LEU A 132 -46.99 -30.64 4.65
CA LEU A 132 -46.42 -30.41 5.98
C LEU A 132 -47.43 -29.71 6.90
N PRO A 133 -47.49 -30.04 8.21
CA PRO A 133 -48.32 -29.32 9.17
C PRO A 133 -47.98 -27.82 9.17
N ALA A 134 -49.00 -26.97 9.16
CA ALA A 134 -48.82 -25.54 9.38
C ALA A 134 -48.11 -25.32 10.73
N GLY A 135 -46.98 -24.60 10.73
CA GLY A 135 -46.15 -24.36 11.93
C GLY A 135 -44.84 -25.15 12.00
N THR A 136 -44.55 -26.08 11.07
CA THR A 136 -43.31 -26.90 11.13
C THR A 136 -42.02 -26.08 10.95
N PHE A 137 -42.11 -24.91 10.30
CA PHE A 137 -40.98 -23.99 10.06
C PHE A 137 -41.24 -22.55 10.58
N GLU A 138 -42.20 -22.36 11.50
CA GLU A 138 -42.37 -21.06 12.17
C GLU A 138 -41.10 -20.72 12.96
N GLY A 139 -40.38 -19.68 12.52
CA GLY A 139 -39.12 -19.24 13.13
C GLY A 139 -37.82 -19.77 12.50
N ALA A 140 -37.90 -20.65 11.48
CA ALA A 140 -36.71 -21.12 10.77
C ALA A 140 -36.26 -20.12 9.69
N GLN A 141 -35.23 -19.32 9.97
CA GLN A 141 -34.51 -18.59 8.92
C GLN A 141 -33.73 -19.59 8.06
N LEU A 142 -34.29 -19.99 6.92
CA LEU A 142 -33.60 -20.83 5.95
C LEU A 142 -32.39 -20.09 5.37
N GLU A 143 -31.19 -20.61 5.58
CA GLU A 143 -29.97 -20.07 4.98
C GLU A 143 -30.05 -20.21 3.44
N GLY A 144 -29.87 -19.10 2.72
CA GLY A 144 -29.83 -19.08 1.25
C GLY A 144 -28.58 -19.73 0.68
N GLU A 145 -28.49 -19.85 -0.65
CA GLU A 145 -27.31 -20.39 -1.36
C GLU A 145 -26.05 -19.51 -1.21
N GLY A 146 -26.16 -18.35 -0.58
CA GLY A 146 -25.00 -17.53 -0.27
C GLY A 146 -24.11 -18.10 0.84
N THR A 147 -24.60 -19.07 1.61
CA THR A 147 -23.84 -19.83 2.61
C THR A 147 -23.52 -21.23 2.07
N VAL A 148 -22.27 -21.67 2.25
CA VAL A 148 -21.82 -23.01 1.85
C VAL A 148 -21.74 -23.88 3.09
N LEU A 149 -22.41 -25.04 3.08
CA LEU A 149 -22.45 -25.96 4.21
C LEU A 149 -22.08 -27.38 3.79
N PHE A 150 -21.00 -27.88 4.38
CA PHE A 150 -20.62 -29.30 4.36
C PHE A 150 -20.81 -29.90 5.75
N ARG A 151 -21.42 -31.08 5.80
CA ARG A 151 -21.60 -31.86 7.02
C ARG A 151 -21.21 -33.30 6.78
N ASP A 152 -20.24 -33.80 7.55
CA ASP A 152 -19.68 -35.14 7.47
C ASP A 152 -19.34 -35.56 6.02
N GLY A 153 -18.79 -34.63 5.23
CA GLY A 153 -18.40 -34.84 3.82
C GLY A 153 -19.52 -34.64 2.79
N LEU A 154 -20.76 -34.40 3.22
CA LEU A 154 -21.90 -34.15 2.34
C LEU A 154 -22.14 -32.65 2.16
N MET A 155 -22.28 -32.20 0.90
CA MET A 155 -22.63 -30.83 0.56
C MET A 155 -24.15 -30.63 0.66
N LEU A 156 -24.59 -29.76 1.57
CA LEU A 156 -26.01 -29.55 1.84
C LEU A 156 -26.54 -28.25 1.21
N ILE A 157 -25.83 -27.13 1.40
CA ILE A 157 -26.29 -25.79 0.99
C ILE A 157 -25.16 -25.07 0.26
N GLY A 158 -25.52 -24.23 -0.70
CA GLY A 158 -24.63 -23.25 -1.32
C GLY A 158 -24.14 -23.64 -2.70
N ILE A 159 -23.54 -22.67 -3.38
CA ILE A 159 -22.85 -22.84 -4.66
C ILE A 159 -21.32 -22.84 -4.47
N LEU A 160 -20.60 -23.45 -5.40
CA LEU A 160 -19.14 -23.36 -5.45
C LEU A 160 -18.73 -22.28 -6.45
N ASP A 161 -18.12 -21.22 -5.94
CA ASP A 161 -17.60 -20.11 -6.72
C ASP A 161 -16.10 -19.89 -6.43
N LYS A 162 -15.53 -18.78 -6.91
CA LYS A 162 -14.11 -18.48 -6.72
C LYS A 162 -13.67 -18.50 -5.25
N LYS A 163 -14.55 -18.16 -4.29
CA LYS A 163 -14.20 -18.19 -2.86
C LYS A 163 -14.02 -19.61 -2.32
N GLN A 164 -14.65 -20.60 -2.94
CA GLN A 164 -14.59 -21.98 -2.48
C GLN A 164 -13.55 -22.82 -3.21
N ILE A 165 -13.47 -22.68 -4.53
CA ILE A 165 -12.64 -23.52 -5.41
C ILE A 165 -11.48 -22.78 -6.07
N GLY A 166 -11.45 -21.44 -5.98
CA GLY A 166 -10.34 -20.62 -6.45
C GLY A 166 -9.23 -20.48 -5.41
N SER A 167 -8.29 -19.58 -5.69
CA SER A 167 -7.16 -19.20 -4.82
C SER A 167 -7.62 -18.31 -3.65
N SER A 168 -8.54 -18.82 -2.83
CA SER A 168 -9.20 -18.07 -1.75
C SER A 168 -9.00 -18.75 -0.41
N ALA A 169 -8.62 -17.96 0.60
CA ALA A 169 -8.46 -18.45 1.95
C ALA A 169 -9.81 -18.91 2.53
N LYS A 170 -9.77 -19.98 3.34
CA LYS A 170 -10.90 -20.59 4.06
C LYS A 170 -12.02 -21.15 3.16
N GLY A 171 -11.75 -21.35 1.87
CA GLY A 171 -12.63 -22.08 0.95
C GLY A 171 -12.59 -23.60 1.15
N LEU A 172 -13.41 -24.33 0.40
CA LEU A 172 -13.46 -25.80 0.40
C LEU A 172 -12.09 -26.45 0.22
N VAL A 173 -11.33 -26.03 -0.80
CA VAL A 173 -10.04 -26.67 -1.11
C VAL A 173 -9.02 -26.43 0.01
N HIS A 174 -9.01 -25.23 0.60
CA HIS A 174 -8.16 -24.91 1.74
C HIS A 174 -8.59 -25.67 3.01
N ALA A 175 -9.89 -25.85 3.24
CA ALA A 175 -10.39 -26.69 4.33
C ALA A 175 -9.96 -28.16 4.16
N CYS A 176 -10.00 -28.69 2.94
CA CYS A 176 -9.49 -30.02 2.63
C CYS A 176 -7.96 -30.12 2.83
N GLN A 177 -7.20 -29.09 2.44
CA GLN A 177 -5.76 -29.04 2.67
C GLN A 177 -5.44 -29.06 4.17
N GLU A 178 -6.16 -28.27 4.97
CA GLU A 178 -5.95 -28.22 6.42
C GLU A 178 -6.32 -29.55 7.09
N VAL A 179 -7.40 -30.21 6.67
CA VAL A 179 -7.86 -31.44 7.34
C VAL A 179 -7.15 -32.69 6.85
N TYR A 180 -6.94 -32.82 5.53
CA TYR A 180 -6.46 -34.04 4.90
C TYR A 180 -5.04 -33.96 4.34
N GLY A 181 -4.45 -32.77 4.31
CA GLY A 181 -3.10 -32.50 3.79
C GLY A 181 -3.07 -32.04 2.33
N ASN A 182 -1.88 -31.61 1.91
CA ASN A 182 -1.61 -31.00 0.61
C ASN A 182 -1.93 -31.92 -0.58
N ALA A 183 -1.61 -33.21 -0.47
CA ALA A 183 -1.82 -34.18 -1.56
C ALA A 183 -3.31 -34.37 -1.90
N VAL A 184 -4.17 -34.43 -0.87
CA VAL A 184 -5.63 -34.60 -1.07
C VAL A 184 -6.25 -33.34 -1.66
N ALA A 185 -5.78 -32.16 -1.25
CA ALA A 185 -6.21 -30.90 -1.85
C ALA A 185 -5.82 -30.80 -3.34
N GLY A 186 -4.61 -31.24 -3.70
CA GLY A 186 -4.18 -31.34 -5.10
C GLY A 186 -5.05 -32.31 -5.91
N ALA A 187 -5.35 -33.49 -5.36
CA ALA A 187 -6.23 -34.47 -5.99
C ALA A 187 -7.67 -33.93 -6.16
N LEU A 188 -8.18 -33.20 -5.16
CA LEU A 188 -9.49 -32.54 -5.22
C LEU A 188 -9.55 -31.50 -6.34
N LEU A 189 -8.53 -30.65 -6.46
CA LEU A 189 -8.46 -29.66 -7.55
C LEU A 189 -8.45 -30.34 -8.92
N ALA A 190 -7.68 -31.42 -9.08
CA ALA A 190 -7.63 -32.17 -10.33
C ALA A 190 -8.98 -32.82 -10.66
N ALA A 191 -9.66 -33.40 -9.65
CA ALA A 191 -10.97 -34.02 -9.82
C ALA A 191 -12.05 -33.00 -10.19
N LEU A 192 -12.09 -31.86 -9.50
CA LEU A 192 -13.01 -30.76 -9.81
C LEU A 192 -12.74 -30.19 -11.22
N GLY A 193 -11.47 -30.00 -11.59
CA GLY A 193 -11.10 -29.53 -12.93
C GLY A 193 -11.60 -30.46 -14.03
N ARG A 194 -11.44 -31.78 -13.87
CA ARG A 194 -12.00 -32.77 -14.81
C ARG A 194 -13.52 -32.76 -14.83
N LEU A 195 -14.16 -32.71 -13.65
CA LEU A 195 -15.62 -32.68 -13.51
C LEU A 195 -16.24 -31.50 -14.26
N PHE A 196 -15.75 -30.29 -14.01
CA PHE A 196 -16.29 -29.09 -14.65
C PHE A 196 -15.96 -29.02 -16.14
N THR A 197 -14.81 -29.57 -16.55
CA THR A 197 -14.50 -29.73 -17.99
C THR A 197 -15.47 -30.70 -18.66
N ALA A 198 -15.81 -31.81 -18.01
CA ALA A 198 -16.82 -32.75 -18.51
C ALA A 198 -18.20 -32.10 -18.55
N MET A 199 -18.60 -31.38 -17.50
CA MET A 199 -19.86 -30.65 -17.44
C MET A 199 -19.98 -29.63 -18.57
N ASN A 200 -18.93 -28.88 -18.89
CA ASN A 200 -18.94 -27.91 -19.99
C ASN A 200 -19.13 -28.56 -21.37
N LYS A 201 -18.72 -29.82 -21.54
CA LYS A 201 -18.98 -30.58 -22.79
C LYS A 201 -20.45 -30.94 -22.94
N PHE A 202 -21.15 -31.21 -21.84
CA PHE A 202 -22.60 -31.49 -21.85
C PHE A 202 -23.43 -30.20 -21.89
N HIS A 203 -23.02 -29.21 -21.10
CA HIS A 203 -23.71 -27.95 -20.90
C HIS A 203 -22.75 -26.79 -21.15
N ALA A 204 -22.76 -26.29 -22.38
CA ALA A 204 -21.90 -25.17 -22.76
C ALA A 204 -22.31 -23.86 -22.04
N HIS A 205 -21.33 -22.97 -21.89
CA HIS A 205 -21.52 -21.59 -21.48
C HIS A 205 -21.22 -20.68 -22.66
N THR A 206 -22.05 -19.65 -22.87
CA THR A 206 -21.90 -18.71 -23.99
C THR A 206 -22.22 -17.30 -23.51
N PHE A 207 -21.78 -16.26 -24.20
CA PHE A 207 -22.12 -14.88 -23.84
C PHE A 207 -22.58 -14.16 -25.10
N GLY A 208 -23.76 -13.54 -25.04
CA GLY A 208 -24.39 -12.87 -26.18
C GLY A 208 -24.72 -11.41 -25.90
N ILE A 209 -25.13 -10.68 -26.95
CA ILE A 209 -25.49 -9.26 -26.83
C ILE A 209 -26.66 -9.03 -25.86
N GLU A 210 -27.59 -9.98 -25.82
CA GLU A 210 -28.77 -9.98 -24.93
C GLU A 210 -28.42 -9.95 -23.44
N ASP A 211 -27.24 -10.42 -23.04
CA ASP A 211 -26.76 -10.39 -21.64
C ASP A 211 -26.33 -8.98 -21.21
N VAL A 212 -26.13 -8.07 -22.16
CA VAL A 212 -25.64 -6.70 -21.92
C VAL A 212 -26.78 -5.68 -21.97
N LEU A 213 -27.89 -6.02 -22.64
CA LEU A 213 -29.01 -5.10 -22.85
C LEU A 213 -29.75 -4.76 -21.56
N LEU A 214 -30.13 -3.49 -21.43
CA LEU A 214 -31.08 -3.04 -20.41
C LEU A 214 -32.51 -3.21 -20.91
N ASN A 215 -33.46 -3.37 -19.99
CA ASN A 215 -34.88 -3.30 -20.32
C ASN A 215 -35.31 -1.84 -20.58
N ALA A 216 -36.51 -1.64 -21.16
CA ALA A 216 -36.99 -0.29 -21.53
C ALA A 216 -37.10 0.66 -20.32
N GLU A 217 -37.49 0.14 -19.15
CA GLU A 217 -37.55 0.91 -17.90
C GLU A 217 -36.15 1.39 -17.47
N GLY A 218 -35.16 0.49 -17.50
CA GLY A 218 -33.77 0.79 -17.16
C GLY A 218 -33.14 1.80 -18.09
N GLU A 219 -33.44 1.74 -19.39
CA GLU A 219 -32.96 2.73 -20.36
C GLU A 219 -33.58 4.11 -20.12
N ASN A 220 -34.87 4.17 -19.75
CA ASN A 220 -35.53 5.43 -19.38
C ASN A 220 -34.97 6.02 -18.08
N GLU A 221 -34.78 5.21 -17.04
CA GLU A 221 -34.17 5.62 -15.78
C GLU A 221 -32.72 6.10 -15.99
N ARG A 222 -31.94 5.37 -16.81
CA ARG A 222 -30.58 5.77 -17.22
C ARG A 222 -30.60 7.15 -17.89
N ASN A 223 -31.45 7.35 -18.89
CA ASN A 223 -31.54 8.61 -19.63
C ASN A 223 -31.93 9.80 -18.73
N ALA A 224 -32.82 9.58 -17.75
CA ALA A 224 -33.21 10.61 -16.78
C ALA A 224 -32.04 11.04 -15.89
N VAL A 225 -31.18 10.10 -15.45
CA VAL A 225 -30.00 10.43 -14.64
C VAL A 225 -28.86 11.02 -15.50
N LEU A 226 -28.67 10.51 -16.73
CA LEU A 226 -27.69 11.06 -17.69
C LEU A 226 -27.96 12.52 -18.02
N ALA A 227 -29.23 12.92 -18.15
CA ALA A 227 -29.59 14.32 -18.38
C ALA A 227 -29.09 15.24 -17.24
N LYS A 228 -29.12 14.76 -15.99
CA LYS A 228 -28.58 15.49 -14.84
C LYS A 228 -27.05 15.51 -14.84
N ALA A 229 -26.42 14.38 -15.13
CA ALA A 229 -24.96 14.26 -15.20
C ALA A 229 -24.33 15.16 -16.29
N ARG A 230 -25.04 15.44 -17.40
CA ARG A 230 -24.55 16.38 -18.43
C ARG A 230 -24.38 17.81 -17.91
N LEU A 231 -25.21 18.20 -16.94
CA LEU A 231 -25.28 19.57 -16.43
C LEU A 231 -24.60 19.74 -15.07
N CYS A 232 -24.01 18.68 -14.48
CA CYS A 232 -23.42 18.75 -13.14
C CYS A 232 -22.18 19.65 -13.05
N GLY A 233 -21.43 19.81 -14.15
CA GLY A 233 -20.20 20.60 -14.12
C GLY A 233 -20.42 22.10 -13.90
N PHE A 234 -21.55 22.66 -14.37
CA PHE A 234 -21.87 24.08 -14.17
C PHE A 234 -22.07 24.46 -12.69
N PRO A 235 -22.97 23.81 -11.91
CA PRO A 235 -23.18 24.14 -10.51
C PRO A 235 -21.94 23.87 -9.65
N GLU A 236 -21.17 22.81 -9.93
CA GLU A 236 -19.95 22.51 -9.15
C GLU A 236 -18.82 23.52 -9.43
N THR A 237 -18.68 23.98 -10.68
CA THR A 237 -17.74 25.09 -10.98
C THR A 237 -18.18 26.37 -10.29
N ALA A 238 -19.47 26.69 -10.33
CA ALA A 238 -20.00 27.88 -9.67
C ALA A 238 -19.74 27.83 -8.15
N LYS A 239 -19.98 26.68 -7.53
CA LYS A 239 -19.71 26.44 -6.11
C LYS A 239 -18.23 26.60 -5.76
N TYR A 240 -17.31 26.05 -6.57
CA TYR A 240 -15.88 26.19 -6.33
C TYR A 240 -15.38 27.63 -6.51
N THR A 241 -15.95 28.37 -7.47
CA THR A 241 -15.59 29.76 -7.75
C THR A 241 -16.34 30.78 -6.87
N ASN A 242 -17.09 30.32 -5.86
CA ASN A 242 -17.96 31.14 -5.00
C ASN A 242 -18.95 32.02 -5.79
N ALA A 243 -19.34 31.58 -6.99
CA ALA A 243 -20.27 32.26 -7.85
C ALA A 243 -21.70 31.74 -7.58
N PRO A 244 -22.75 32.58 -7.70
CA PRO A 244 -24.12 32.12 -7.52
C PRO A 244 -24.48 30.99 -8.50
N PRO A 245 -25.43 30.09 -8.16
CA PRO A 245 -25.72 28.90 -8.96
C PRO A 245 -26.30 29.18 -10.37
N ASN A 246 -26.68 30.42 -10.66
CA ASN A 246 -27.31 30.85 -11.92
C ASN A 246 -26.48 31.94 -12.65
N VAL A 247 -25.16 31.76 -12.67
CA VAL A 247 -24.20 32.73 -13.25
C VAL A 247 -24.13 32.62 -14.78
N ASP A 248 -23.94 33.76 -15.43
CA ASP A 248 -23.72 33.85 -16.89
C ASP A 248 -22.43 33.12 -17.30
N ALA A 249 -22.48 32.40 -18.43
CA ALA A 249 -21.40 31.54 -18.91
C ALA A 249 -20.10 32.32 -19.17
N ALA A 250 -20.19 33.60 -19.52
CA ALA A 250 -19.04 34.47 -19.73
C ALA A 250 -18.26 34.77 -18.44
N THR A 251 -18.97 34.97 -17.32
CA THR A 251 -18.36 35.23 -16.01
C THR A 251 -17.69 33.98 -15.47
N LEU A 252 -18.36 32.82 -15.62
CA LEU A 252 -17.81 31.54 -15.21
C LEU A 252 -16.53 31.21 -15.99
N LYS A 253 -16.52 31.47 -17.31
CA LYS A 253 -15.33 31.31 -18.17
C LYS A 253 -14.13 32.12 -17.64
N LYS A 254 -14.35 33.37 -17.26
CA LYS A 254 -13.28 34.24 -16.74
C LYS A 254 -12.72 33.75 -15.40
N ASN A 255 -13.58 33.22 -14.54
CA ASN A 255 -13.17 32.63 -13.27
C ASN A 255 -12.33 31.37 -13.50
N VAL A 256 -12.77 30.47 -14.39
CA VAL A 256 -12.01 29.26 -14.75
C VAL A 256 -10.69 29.60 -15.45
N GLU A 257 -10.65 30.64 -16.29
CA GLU A 257 -9.39 31.13 -16.89
C GLU A 257 -8.40 31.59 -15.82
N THR A 258 -8.89 32.23 -14.76
CA THR A 258 -8.05 32.69 -13.65
C THR A 258 -7.48 31.48 -12.90
N ILE A 259 -8.32 30.49 -12.61
CA ILE A 259 -7.95 29.23 -11.96
C ILE A 259 -6.95 28.43 -12.79
N PHE A 260 -7.13 28.37 -14.12
CA PHE A 260 -6.25 27.62 -15.01
C PHE A 260 -4.79 28.09 -14.98
N ARG A 261 -4.55 29.37 -14.65
CA ARG A 261 -3.20 29.92 -14.53
C ARG A 261 -2.48 29.45 -13.26
N ASP A 262 -3.23 28.98 -12.25
CA ASP A 262 -2.68 28.38 -11.04
C ASP A 262 -2.89 26.86 -11.02
N SER A 263 -1.79 26.11 -11.10
CA SER A 263 -1.84 24.66 -11.05
C SER A 263 -2.48 24.10 -9.77
N LYS A 264 -2.43 24.81 -8.64
CA LYS A 264 -3.01 24.34 -7.38
C LYS A 264 -4.52 24.51 -7.35
N GLU A 265 -5.02 25.66 -7.78
CA GLU A 265 -6.46 25.92 -7.85
C GLU A 265 -7.12 25.02 -8.91
N MET A 266 -6.45 24.81 -10.05
CA MET A 266 -6.96 23.89 -11.08
C MET A 266 -7.07 22.44 -10.56
N ALA A 267 -6.08 21.98 -9.81
CA ALA A 267 -6.14 20.65 -9.18
C ALA A 267 -7.29 20.55 -8.15
N GLY A 268 -7.57 21.63 -7.42
CA GLY A 268 -8.71 21.70 -6.50
C GLY A 268 -10.05 21.62 -7.22
N LEU A 269 -10.20 22.36 -8.34
CA LEU A 269 -11.40 22.28 -9.19
C LEU A 269 -11.59 20.87 -9.76
N ASP A 270 -10.51 20.22 -10.20
CA ASP A 270 -10.57 18.86 -10.72
C ASP A 270 -11.05 17.85 -9.68
N ALA A 271 -10.56 17.94 -8.44
CA ALA A 271 -10.98 17.05 -7.36
C ALA A 271 -12.48 17.17 -7.05
N VAL A 272 -13.00 18.40 -6.95
CA VAL A 272 -14.44 18.66 -6.71
C VAL A 272 -15.29 18.08 -7.85
N MET A 273 -14.85 18.30 -9.10
CA MET A 273 -15.51 17.78 -10.28
C MET A 273 -15.54 16.25 -10.33
N MET A 274 -14.41 15.60 -10.05
CA MET A 274 -14.31 14.14 -10.06
C MET A 274 -15.19 13.51 -8.96
N SER A 275 -15.29 14.15 -7.79
CA SER A 275 -16.19 13.71 -6.71
C SER A 275 -17.65 13.75 -7.17
N ALA A 276 -18.10 14.88 -7.71
CA ALA A 276 -19.48 15.02 -8.20
C ALA A 276 -19.81 14.06 -9.35
N ASN A 277 -18.87 13.87 -10.29
CA ASN A 277 -19.04 12.93 -11.40
C ASN A 277 -19.14 11.48 -10.91
N SER A 278 -18.39 11.12 -9.86
CA SER A 278 -18.43 9.79 -9.25
C SER A 278 -19.77 9.49 -8.58
N GLU A 279 -20.38 10.48 -7.91
CA GLU A 279 -21.72 10.35 -7.32
C GLU A 279 -22.78 10.07 -8.39
N HIS A 280 -22.75 10.82 -9.50
CA HIS A 280 -23.65 10.60 -10.63
C HIS A 280 -23.42 9.24 -11.31
N GLN A 281 -22.16 8.82 -11.47
CA GLN A 281 -21.83 7.49 -11.99
C GLN A 281 -22.41 6.39 -11.10
N ALA A 282 -22.25 6.50 -9.78
CA ALA A 282 -22.80 5.54 -8.83
C ALA A 282 -24.34 5.50 -8.87
N ALA A 283 -25.00 6.66 -9.03
CA ALA A 283 -26.45 6.75 -9.17
C ALA A 283 -26.95 6.03 -10.45
N ILE A 284 -26.26 6.20 -11.58
CA ILE A 284 -26.62 5.52 -12.84
C ILE A 284 -26.46 4.00 -12.71
N VAL A 285 -25.33 3.55 -12.14
CA VAL A 285 -25.07 2.13 -11.92
C VAL A 285 -26.15 1.51 -11.03
N LYS A 286 -26.50 2.17 -9.92
CA LYS A 286 -27.53 1.69 -8.98
C LYS A 286 -28.93 1.63 -9.59
N ALA A 287 -29.28 2.58 -10.46
CA ALA A 287 -30.58 2.57 -11.14
C ALA A 287 -30.71 1.42 -12.15
N THR A 288 -29.62 1.05 -12.80
CA THR A 288 -29.63 0.11 -13.94
C THR A 288 -29.25 -1.32 -13.55
N CYS A 289 -28.07 -1.53 -12.98
CA CYS A 289 -27.54 -2.85 -12.67
C CYS A 289 -27.63 -3.15 -11.17
N PRO A 290 -28.03 -4.36 -10.74
CA PRO A 290 -28.29 -5.56 -11.56
C PRO A 290 -29.76 -5.76 -11.99
N ASN A 291 -30.69 -4.96 -11.48
CA ASN A 291 -32.13 -5.28 -11.54
C ASN A 291 -32.83 -4.94 -12.88
N ARG A 292 -32.28 -4.03 -13.68
CA ARG A 292 -32.90 -3.55 -14.94
C ARG A 292 -32.25 -4.13 -16.20
N LEU A 293 -31.50 -5.23 -16.07
CA LEU A 293 -30.98 -5.99 -17.21
C LEU A 293 -32.12 -6.77 -17.89
N LEU A 294 -32.04 -6.94 -19.22
CA LEU A 294 -33.00 -7.73 -19.99
C LEU A 294 -33.05 -9.17 -19.49
N LYS A 295 -31.87 -9.76 -19.27
CA LYS A 295 -31.71 -11.05 -18.59
C LYS A 295 -31.21 -10.80 -17.17
N PRO A 296 -31.91 -11.27 -16.14
CA PRO A 296 -31.39 -11.26 -14.78
C PRO A 296 -30.41 -12.43 -14.55
N PHE A 297 -29.57 -12.29 -13.54
CA PHE A 297 -28.83 -13.43 -12.97
C PHE A 297 -29.83 -14.49 -12.46
N PRO A 298 -29.59 -15.80 -12.65
CA PRO A 298 -28.36 -16.47 -13.11
C PRO A 298 -28.31 -16.75 -14.62
N HIS A 299 -29.40 -16.49 -15.34
CA HIS A 299 -29.48 -16.77 -16.78
C HIS A 299 -28.64 -15.79 -17.62
N ASN A 300 -28.37 -14.61 -17.06
CA ASN A 300 -27.41 -13.67 -17.64
C ASN A 300 -25.98 -14.18 -17.46
N HIS A 301 -25.35 -14.54 -18.56
CA HIS A 301 -24.03 -15.18 -18.52
C HIS A 301 -22.89 -14.21 -18.20
N LEU A 302 -23.01 -12.93 -18.57
CA LEU A 302 -22.04 -11.89 -18.15
C LEU A 302 -22.09 -11.67 -16.64
N GLN A 303 -23.29 -11.55 -16.09
CA GLN A 303 -23.47 -11.41 -14.65
C GLN A 303 -23.04 -12.67 -13.91
N ALA A 304 -23.28 -13.86 -14.47
CA ALA A 304 -22.80 -15.11 -13.89
C ALA A 304 -21.27 -15.13 -13.79
N MET A 305 -20.54 -14.74 -14.84
CA MET A 305 -19.07 -14.66 -14.82
C MET A 305 -18.56 -13.68 -13.76
N VAL A 306 -19.18 -12.51 -13.66
CA VAL A 306 -18.75 -11.43 -12.76
C VAL A 306 -19.09 -11.73 -11.29
N GLN A 307 -20.32 -12.16 -11.01
CA GLN A 307 -20.78 -12.38 -9.62
C GLN A 307 -20.12 -13.60 -8.97
N THR A 308 -19.83 -14.64 -9.75
CA THR A 308 -19.12 -15.84 -9.28
C THR A 308 -17.60 -15.66 -9.20
N GLY A 309 -17.08 -14.55 -9.76
CA GLY A 309 -15.66 -14.22 -9.79
C GLY A 309 -14.85 -14.99 -10.83
N ALA A 310 -15.49 -15.59 -11.84
CA ALA A 310 -14.81 -16.33 -12.89
C ALA A 310 -13.90 -15.45 -13.75
N LYS A 311 -14.45 -14.34 -14.27
CA LYS A 311 -13.71 -13.33 -15.04
C LYS A 311 -14.48 -12.00 -15.07
N GLY A 312 -13.72 -10.91 -15.02
CA GLY A 312 -14.27 -9.56 -14.98
C GLY A 312 -14.78 -9.14 -13.61
N SER A 313 -15.18 -7.88 -13.50
CA SER A 313 -15.71 -7.24 -12.30
C SER A 313 -17.04 -6.56 -12.59
N THR A 314 -17.75 -6.15 -11.52
CA THR A 314 -18.97 -5.35 -11.65
C THR A 314 -18.71 -4.07 -12.44
N VAL A 315 -17.52 -3.47 -12.29
CA VAL A 315 -17.11 -2.29 -13.05
C VAL A 315 -17.12 -2.59 -14.55
N ASN A 316 -16.52 -3.70 -14.99
CA ASN A 316 -16.53 -4.08 -16.40
C ASN A 316 -17.95 -4.27 -16.94
N ALA A 317 -18.82 -4.99 -16.22
CA ALA A 317 -20.21 -5.17 -16.64
C ALA A 317 -20.94 -3.83 -16.76
N THR A 318 -20.73 -2.91 -15.81
CA THR A 318 -21.36 -1.58 -15.84
C THR A 318 -20.80 -0.67 -16.93
N GLN A 319 -19.53 -0.80 -17.31
CA GLN A 319 -18.95 -0.02 -18.41
C GLN A 319 -19.49 -0.46 -19.77
N ILE A 320 -19.80 -1.75 -19.92
CA ILE A 320 -20.40 -2.27 -21.14
C ILE A 320 -21.88 -1.87 -21.22
N SER A 321 -22.66 -2.05 -20.14
CA SER A 321 -24.11 -1.85 -20.14
C SER A 321 -24.60 -0.43 -19.81
N CYS A 322 -23.86 0.35 -19.00
CA CYS A 322 -24.34 1.59 -18.38
C CYS A 322 -23.59 2.84 -18.90
N LEU A 323 -22.32 3.02 -18.51
CA LEU A 323 -21.43 4.11 -18.94
C LEU A 323 -19.97 3.80 -18.59
N LEU A 324 -19.01 4.40 -19.30
CA LEU A 324 -17.58 4.28 -18.97
C LEU A 324 -17.20 5.06 -17.69
N GLY A 325 -17.70 6.28 -17.54
CA GLY A 325 -17.42 7.15 -16.39
C GLY A 325 -16.28 8.14 -16.61
N GLN A 326 -15.82 8.77 -15.52
CA GLN A 326 -14.73 9.74 -15.54
C GLN A 326 -13.40 9.09 -15.93
N GLN A 327 -12.74 9.61 -16.97
CA GLN A 327 -11.34 9.28 -17.27
C GLN A 327 -10.44 10.17 -16.43
N ALA A 328 -9.55 9.56 -15.65
CA ALA A 328 -8.56 10.27 -14.85
C ALA A 328 -7.17 10.00 -15.40
N LEU A 329 -6.34 11.05 -15.42
CA LEU A 329 -4.95 10.99 -15.87
C LEU A 329 -4.07 11.53 -14.76
N GLU A 330 -3.13 10.73 -14.24
CA GLU A 330 -2.26 11.07 -13.11
C GLU A 330 -3.03 11.59 -11.87
N GLY A 331 -4.23 11.05 -11.64
CA GLY A 331 -5.12 11.49 -10.55
C GLY A 331 -5.84 12.83 -10.78
N LYS A 332 -5.67 13.44 -11.95
CA LYS A 332 -6.36 14.66 -12.39
C LYS A 332 -7.38 14.35 -13.49
N ARG A 333 -8.10 15.37 -13.93
CA ARG A 333 -8.96 15.28 -15.14
C ARG A 333 -8.11 15.38 -16.40
N VAL A 334 -8.77 15.26 -17.54
CA VAL A 334 -8.16 15.45 -18.86
C VAL A 334 -7.40 16.78 -18.93
N PRO A 335 -6.16 16.80 -19.45
CA PRO A 335 -5.36 18.01 -19.54
C PRO A 335 -5.99 19.04 -20.48
N VAL A 336 -5.82 20.31 -20.12
CA VAL A 336 -6.32 21.45 -20.90
C VAL A 336 -5.14 22.08 -21.66
N MET A 337 -5.33 22.35 -22.95
CA MET A 337 -4.35 23.06 -23.78
C MET A 337 -4.18 24.51 -23.31
N VAL A 338 -3.07 25.17 -23.68
CA VAL A 338 -2.82 26.60 -23.39
C VAL A 338 -3.95 27.51 -23.86
N SER A 339 -4.68 27.12 -24.91
CA SER A 339 -5.87 27.85 -25.37
C SER A 339 -7.10 27.74 -24.45
N GLY A 340 -7.00 27.03 -23.31
CA GLY A 340 -8.10 26.74 -22.40
C GLY A 340 -9.04 25.63 -22.90
N LYS A 341 -8.66 24.83 -23.89
CA LYS A 341 -9.51 23.79 -24.49
C LYS A 341 -8.96 22.40 -24.17
N THR A 342 -9.83 21.45 -23.84
CA THR A 342 -9.42 20.03 -23.69
C THR A 342 -9.32 19.33 -25.06
N LEU A 343 -10.22 19.66 -25.99
CA LEU A 343 -10.12 19.29 -27.41
C LEU A 343 -10.56 20.45 -28.31
N PRO A 344 -10.16 20.48 -29.59
CA PRO A 344 -10.52 21.54 -30.53
C PRO A 344 -12.03 21.76 -30.70
N VAL A 345 -12.82 20.69 -30.52
CA VAL A 345 -14.30 20.67 -30.59
C VAL A 345 -14.97 21.39 -29.43
N PHE A 346 -14.32 21.47 -28.27
CA PHE A 346 -14.90 22.08 -27.08
C PHE A 346 -14.65 23.60 -27.06
N PRO A 347 -15.60 24.38 -26.51
CA PRO A 347 -15.38 25.78 -26.19
C PRO A 347 -14.22 25.95 -25.20
N GLN A 348 -13.66 27.17 -25.17
CA GLN A 348 -12.64 27.52 -24.18
C GLN A 348 -13.23 27.52 -22.77
N PHE A 349 -12.55 26.83 -21.85
CA PHE A 349 -12.91 26.67 -20.44
C PHE A 349 -14.33 26.15 -20.25
N ASP A 350 -14.72 25.14 -21.04
CA ASP A 350 -16.02 24.50 -20.91
C ASP A 350 -16.13 23.75 -19.56
N PRO A 351 -17.03 24.15 -18.65
CA PRO A 351 -17.22 23.48 -17.37
C PRO A 351 -18.01 22.18 -17.48
N SER A 352 -18.48 21.79 -18.68
CA SER A 352 -19.24 20.56 -18.88
C SER A 352 -18.43 19.32 -18.45
N ALA A 353 -19.11 18.35 -17.83
CA ALA A 353 -18.47 17.11 -17.38
C ALA A 353 -17.83 16.34 -18.55
N ARG A 354 -18.46 16.41 -19.73
CA ARG A 354 -17.98 15.78 -20.97
C ARG A 354 -16.66 16.37 -21.46
N ALA A 355 -16.52 17.71 -21.45
CA ALA A 355 -15.26 18.36 -21.82
C ALA A 355 -14.14 18.00 -20.86
N GLY A 356 -14.47 17.72 -19.59
CA GLY A 356 -13.57 17.26 -18.54
C GLY A 356 -13.23 15.77 -18.52
N GLY A 357 -13.62 15.01 -19.54
CA GLY A 357 -13.32 13.57 -19.63
C GLY A 357 -14.33 12.63 -18.98
N MET A 358 -15.53 13.10 -18.60
CA MET A 358 -16.61 12.20 -18.20
C MET A 358 -17.27 11.58 -19.42
N ILE A 359 -17.04 10.27 -19.62
CA ILE A 359 -17.62 9.50 -20.72
C ILE A 359 -18.99 8.98 -20.28
N LEU A 360 -20.04 9.52 -20.90
CA LEU A 360 -21.43 9.16 -20.65
C LEU A 360 -21.90 8.04 -21.57
N ASP A 361 -21.20 7.84 -22.68
CA ASP A 361 -21.41 6.73 -23.59
C ASP A 361 -20.96 5.39 -22.95
N ARG A 362 -21.40 4.28 -23.55
CA ARG A 362 -21.11 2.91 -23.11
C ARG A 362 -20.57 2.10 -24.27
N PHE A 363 -19.81 1.03 -24.00
CA PHE A 363 -19.25 0.20 -25.08
C PHE A 363 -20.32 -0.41 -25.98
N LEU A 364 -21.51 -0.73 -25.44
CA LEU A 364 -22.62 -1.30 -26.20
C LEU A 364 -23.10 -0.41 -27.36
N THR A 365 -23.16 0.90 -27.17
CA THR A 365 -23.67 1.85 -28.18
C THR A 365 -22.58 2.55 -28.98
N GLY A 366 -21.31 2.29 -28.63
CA GLY A 366 -20.15 3.01 -29.17
C GLY A 366 -19.88 4.32 -28.45
N LEU A 367 -18.64 4.80 -28.59
CA LEU A 367 -18.17 6.07 -28.04
C LEU A 367 -18.20 7.15 -29.12
N SER A 368 -18.66 8.33 -28.75
CA SER A 368 -18.50 9.53 -29.58
C SER A 368 -17.00 9.90 -29.78
N PRO A 369 -16.61 10.53 -30.91
CA PRO A 369 -15.19 10.79 -31.19
C PRO A 369 -14.40 11.55 -30.11
N PRO A 370 -14.96 12.59 -29.44
CA PRO A 370 -14.24 13.27 -28.36
C PRO A 370 -14.01 12.36 -27.13
N GLU A 371 -15.01 11.55 -26.79
CA GLU A 371 -14.93 10.60 -25.67
C GLU A 371 -13.99 9.44 -25.97
N TYR A 372 -13.98 8.96 -27.23
CA TYR A 372 -13.02 7.97 -27.71
C TYR A 372 -11.58 8.44 -27.52
N TYR A 373 -11.28 9.70 -27.87
CA TYR A 373 -9.93 10.24 -27.73
C TYR A 373 -9.48 10.32 -26.25
N PHE A 374 -10.37 10.75 -25.35
CA PHE A 374 -10.08 10.74 -23.91
C PHE A 374 -9.88 9.33 -23.36
N HIS A 375 -10.64 8.35 -23.86
CA HIS A 375 -10.44 6.96 -23.48
C HIS A 375 -9.07 6.43 -23.96
N CYS A 376 -8.62 6.81 -25.15
CA CYS A 376 -7.28 6.47 -25.63
C CYS A 376 -6.17 7.07 -24.76
N MET A 377 -6.34 8.29 -24.25
CA MET A 377 -5.37 8.89 -23.31
C MET A 377 -5.21 8.02 -22.06
N ALA A 378 -6.33 7.65 -21.43
CA ALA A 378 -6.34 6.84 -20.21
C ALA A 378 -5.76 5.43 -20.46
N GLY A 379 -6.06 4.82 -21.61
CA GLY A 379 -5.48 3.55 -22.01
C GLY A 379 -3.96 3.62 -22.17
N ARG A 380 -3.43 4.71 -22.74
CA ARG A 380 -2.00 4.89 -22.98
C ARG A 380 -1.19 5.14 -21.70
N GLU A 381 -1.75 5.87 -20.73
CA GLU A 381 -1.09 6.14 -19.45
C GLU A 381 -0.62 4.85 -18.78
N GLY A 382 -1.50 3.87 -18.63
CA GLY A 382 -1.10 2.65 -17.94
C GLY A 382 -0.13 1.79 -18.76
N LEU A 383 -0.17 1.84 -20.11
CA LEU A 383 0.83 1.17 -20.95
C LEU A 383 2.23 1.77 -20.73
N VAL A 384 2.31 3.10 -20.64
CA VAL A 384 3.55 3.82 -20.32
C VAL A 384 4.03 3.46 -18.91
N ASP A 385 3.12 3.42 -17.93
CA ASP A 385 3.47 3.02 -16.57
C ASP A 385 4.05 1.60 -16.50
N THR A 386 3.50 0.67 -17.27
CA THR A 386 4.00 -0.70 -17.35
C THR A 386 5.41 -0.75 -17.95
N ALA A 387 5.67 0.06 -18.97
CA ALA A 387 6.98 0.13 -19.60
C ALA A 387 8.06 0.74 -18.67
N VAL A 388 7.72 1.75 -17.87
CA VAL A 388 8.70 2.49 -17.05
C VAL A 388 8.90 1.89 -15.66
N LYS A 389 7.85 1.32 -15.04
CA LYS A 389 7.90 0.95 -13.61
C LYS A 389 8.36 -0.48 -13.35
N THR A 390 8.39 -1.36 -14.34
CA THR A 390 8.66 -2.81 -14.17
C THR A 390 10.09 -3.12 -13.74
N SER A 391 11.11 -2.48 -14.32
CA SER A 391 12.54 -2.69 -13.98
C SER A 391 12.84 -2.41 -12.49
N ARG A 392 12.19 -1.40 -11.92
CA ARG A 392 12.47 -0.89 -10.57
C ARG A 392 12.13 -1.86 -9.44
N SER A 393 11.18 -2.77 -9.66
CA SER A 393 10.79 -3.77 -8.67
C SER A 393 11.82 -4.90 -8.56
N GLY A 394 12.41 -5.32 -9.70
CA GLY A 394 13.42 -6.37 -9.74
C GLY A 394 14.68 -6.01 -8.95
N TYR A 395 15.19 -4.79 -9.14
CA TYR A 395 16.37 -4.30 -8.40
C TYR A 395 16.13 -4.25 -6.88
N LEU A 396 14.95 -3.81 -6.45
CA LEU A 396 14.55 -3.79 -5.04
C LEU A 396 14.56 -5.21 -4.44
N GLN A 397 13.98 -6.18 -5.15
CA GLN A 397 13.96 -7.57 -4.71
C GLN A 397 15.37 -8.16 -4.61
N ARG A 398 16.23 -7.92 -5.62
CA ARG A 398 17.64 -8.36 -5.60
C ARG A 398 18.38 -7.81 -4.38
N CYS A 399 18.21 -6.53 -4.09
CA CYS A 399 18.84 -5.89 -2.93
C CYS A 399 18.40 -6.52 -1.60
N LEU A 400 17.10 -6.77 -1.45
CA LEU A 400 16.56 -7.42 -0.24
C LEU A 400 17.08 -8.85 -0.11
N VAL A 401 17.02 -9.65 -1.17
CA VAL A 401 17.50 -11.04 -1.15
C VAL A 401 18.98 -11.08 -0.78
N LYS A 402 19.82 -10.23 -1.37
CA LYS A 402 21.27 -10.24 -1.09
C LYS A 402 21.63 -9.82 0.34
N HIS A 403 20.82 -9.01 1.01
CA HIS A 403 21.05 -8.65 2.41
C HIS A 403 20.50 -9.69 3.38
N MET A 404 19.59 -10.55 2.94
CA MET A 404 18.82 -11.47 3.79
C MET A 404 18.99 -12.94 3.41
N GLU A 405 19.85 -13.26 2.43
CA GLU A 405 20.02 -14.63 1.90
C GLU A 405 20.47 -15.63 2.96
N ASP A 406 21.19 -15.15 3.97
CA ASP A 406 21.78 -15.97 5.03
C ASP A 406 20.91 -16.04 6.30
N LEU A 407 19.79 -15.31 6.35
CA LEU A 407 18.89 -15.33 7.51
C LEU A 407 18.04 -16.60 7.51
N GLN A 408 18.31 -17.46 8.49
CA GLN A 408 17.64 -18.74 8.67
C GLN A 408 17.26 -19.02 10.12
N VAL A 409 16.26 -19.89 10.31
CA VAL A 409 15.83 -20.33 11.64
C VAL A 409 16.83 -21.36 12.19
N GLY A 410 17.46 -21.07 13.33
CA GLY A 410 18.34 -21.99 14.05
C GLY A 410 17.57 -23.11 14.76
N TYR A 411 18.28 -24.17 15.15
CA TYR A 411 17.72 -25.26 15.98
C TYR A 411 17.32 -24.83 17.39
N ASP A 412 17.71 -23.63 17.83
CA ASP A 412 17.24 -22.97 19.04
C ASP A 412 16.03 -22.05 18.81
N LEU A 413 15.49 -22.04 17.58
CA LEU A 413 14.37 -21.22 17.08
C LEU A 413 14.67 -19.72 16.93
N THR A 414 15.93 -19.30 17.16
CA THR A 414 16.37 -17.94 16.88
C THR A 414 16.61 -17.77 15.37
N VAL A 415 16.41 -16.58 14.82
CA VAL A 415 16.80 -16.26 13.45
C VAL A 415 18.20 -15.69 13.46
N ARG A 416 19.10 -16.31 12.70
CA ARG A 416 20.52 -15.97 12.68
C ARG A 416 21.01 -15.70 11.28
N ASP A 417 22.00 -14.82 11.19
CA ASP A 417 22.79 -14.55 9.99
C ASP A 417 23.93 -15.58 9.85
N ALA A 418 24.65 -15.57 8.73
CA ALA A 418 25.74 -16.50 8.42
C ALA A 418 26.82 -16.52 9.51
N ASP A 419 27.15 -15.35 10.08
CA ASP A 419 28.12 -15.14 11.15
C ASP A 419 27.64 -15.60 12.54
N LYS A 420 26.45 -16.22 12.61
CA LYS A 420 25.75 -16.68 13.81
C LYS A 420 25.24 -15.56 14.71
N SER A 421 25.33 -14.29 14.28
CA SER A 421 24.67 -13.18 14.97
C SER A 421 23.16 -13.42 15.00
N VAL A 422 22.52 -13.04 16.10
CA VAL A 422 21.07 -13.21 16.29
C VAL A 422 20.38 -11.94 15.82
N VAL A 423 19.49 -12.07 14.84
CA VAL A 423 18.66 -10.96 14.35
C VAL A 423 17.30 -10.97 15.04
N GLN A 424 16.69 -12.14 15.22
CA GLN A 424 15.47 -12.31 16.01
C GLN A 424 15.62 -13.45 17.01
N PHE A 425 15.06 -13.29 18.22
CA PHE A 425 15.01 -14.37 19.20
C PHE A 425 14.02 -15.49 18.85
N MET A 426 13.00 -15.15 18.07
CA MET A 426 12.01 -16.08 17.54
C MET A 426 11.47 -15.51 16.25
N TYR A 427 11.36 -16.33 15.21
CA TYR A 427 10.87 -15.86 13.91
C TYR A 427 9.49 -15.22 14.04
N GLY A 428 9.36 -13.95 13.67
CA GLY A 428 8.08 -13.24 13.73
C GLY A 428 7.49 -13.12 15.13
N GLU A 429 8.33 -13.14 16.17
CA GLU A 429 7.97 -13.06 17.61
C GLU A 429 7.17 -14.25 18.17
N ASP A 430 6.62 -15.12 17.32
CA ASP A 430 5.81 -16.28 17.72
C ASP A 430 6.30 -17.64 17.19
N GLY A 431 7.25 -17.64 16.26
CA GLY A 431 7.93 -18.84 15.73
C GLY A 431 7.08 -19.63 14.74
N LEU A 432 6.00 -19.06 14.23
CA LEU A 432 5.08 -19.75 13.33
C LEU A 432 5.48 -19.60 11.86
N ASP A 433 5.27 -20.67 11.10
CA ASP A 433 5.36 -20.66 9.63
C ASP A 433 4.09 -20.01 9.05
N VAL A 434 4.29 -18.95 8.25
CA VAL A 434 3.22 -18.17 7.61
C VAL A 434 2.30 -19.05 6.76
N SER A 435 2.82 -20.10 6.14
CA SER A 435 2.01 -21.02 5.34
C SER A 435 1.00 -21.83 6.18
N LYS A 436 1.24 -21.98 7.49
CA LYS A 436 0.44 -22.81 8.41
C LYS A 436 -0.48 -22.00 9.34
N THR A 437 -0.55 -20.66 9.20
CA THR A 437 -1.28 -19.77 10.12
C THR A 437 -2.75 -19.50 9.73
N ALA A 438 -3.12 -19.62 8.46
CA ALA A 438 -4.39 -19.09 7.94
C ALA A 438 -5.67 -19.66 8.59
N GLN A 439 -5.61 -20.87 9.17
CA GLN A 439 -6.72 -21.50 9.91
C GLN A 439 -6.48 -21.63 11.42
N LEU A 440 -5.41 -21.04 11.95
CA LEU A 440 -5.05 -21.13 13.36
C LEU A 440 -6.11 -20.49 14.27
N ASP A 441 -6.68 -19.36 13.84
CA ASP A 441 -7.72 -18.63 14.59
C ASP A 441 -9.15 -19.15 14.33
N ASN A 442 -9.32 -20.12 13.42
CA ASN A 442 -10.64 -20.64 13.07
C ASN A 442 -11.09 -21.75 14.04
N PHE A 443 -11.35 -21.36 15.29
CA PHE A 443 -11.76 -22.27 16.36
C PHE A 443 -13.04 -23.08 16.04
N PRO A 444 -14.10 -22.48 15.47
CA PRO A 444 -15.30 -23.24 15.10
C PRO A 444 -15.03 -24.35 14.07
N PHE A 445 -14.18 -24.08 13.08
CA PHE A 445 -13.81 -25.08 12.08
C PHE A 445 -13.01 -26.24 12.70
N MET A 446 -12.06 -25.93 13.58
CA MET A 446 -11.31 -26.97 14.30
C MET A 446 -12.20 -27.82 15.19
N GLN A 447 -13.18 -27.20 15.86
CA GLN A 447 -14.13 -27.92 16.70
C GLN A 447 -14.95 -28.90 15.86
N GLN A 448 -15.49 -28.44 14.73
CA GLN A 448 -16.30 -29.26 13.84
C GLN A 448 -15.52 -30.41 13.18
N ASN A 449 -14.21 -30.25 12.97
CA ASN A 449 -13.34 -31.26 12.36
C ASN A 449 -12.41 -31.94 13.37
N TYR A 450 -12.78 -31.96 14.65
CA TYR A 450 -11.94 -32.46 15.74
C TYR A 450 -11.36 -33.86 15.48
N MET A 451 -12.17 -34.81 15.00
CA MET A 451 -11.71 -36.17 14.68
C MET A 451 -10.72 -36.19 13.52
N ALA A 452 -11.04 -35.52 12.42
CA ALA A 452 -10.22 -35.52 11.23
C ALA A 452 -8.84 -34.88 11.47
N LEU A 453 -8.78 -33.85 12.33
CA LEU A 453 -7.52 -33.24 12.76
C LEU A 453 -6.69 -34.16 13.67
N LEU A 454 -7.33 -34.96 14.53
CA LEU A 454 -6.60 -35.95 15.33
C LEU A 454 -5.98 -37.04 14.45
N ASP A 455 -6.72 -37.50 13.45
CA ASP A 455 -6.23 -38.47 12.47
C ASP A 455 -5.03 -37.90 11.70
N LYS A 456 -5.12 -36.63 11.24
CA LYS A 456 -4.02 -35.91 10.58
C LYS A 456 -2.77 -35.84 11.44
N PHE A 457 -2.92 -35.50 12.72
CA PHE A 457 -1.78 -35.36 13.63
C PHE A 457 -1.23 -36.70 14.14
N GLY A 458 -1.83 -37.83 13.77
CA GLY A 458 -1.46 -39.16 14.28
C GLY A 458 -1.67 -39.29 15.79
N ALA A 459 -2.54 -38.47 16.38
CA ALA A 459 -2.73 -38.31 17.82
C ALA A 459 -4.00 -39.02 18.29
N ALA A 460 -4.06 -40.35 18.11
CA ALA A 460 -5.21 -41.15 18.55
C ALA A 460 -5.50 -40.97 20.06
N ASN A 461 -4.44 -40.82 20.86
CA ASN A 461 -4.49 -40.36 22.23
C ASN A 461 -3.65 -39.09 22.40
N LEU A 462 -4.31 -37.93 22.55
CA LEU A 462 -3.62 -36.68 22.87
C LEU A 462 -2.72 -36.81 24.11
N GLU A 463 -3.15 -37.60 25.11
CA GLU A 463 -2.39 -37.80 26.35
C GLU A 463 -1.05 -38.53 26.16
N SER A 464 -0.88 -39.35 25.12
CA SER A 464 0.43 -39.97 24.80
C SER A 464 1.35 -39.03 24.02
N VAL A 465 0.80 -38.03 23.32
CA VAL A 465 1.55 -36.99 22.60
C VAL A 465 2.06 -35.90 23.55
N PHE A 466 1.37 -35.70 24.68
CA PHE A 466 1.78 -34.79 25.76
C PHE A 466 2.43 -35.55 26.93
N PRO A 467 3.73 -35.86 26.90
CA PRO A 467 4.40 -36.47 28.04
C PRO A 467 4.43 -35.52 29.25
N GLY A 468 3.63 -35.82 30.27
CA GLY A 468 3.80 -35.38 31.66
C GLY A 468 4.26 -33.94 31.91
N ASP A 469 5.34 -33.80 32.69
CA ASP A 469 5.84 -32.56 33.34
C ASP A 469 6.07 -31.35 32.41
N PHE A 470 6.26 -31.57 31.11
CA PHE A 470 6.54 -30.49 30.16
C PHE A 470 5.30 -29.60 29.91
N GLY A 471 4.10 -30.20 29.81
CA GLY A 471 2.86 -29.43 29.64
C GLY A 471 2.36 -28.77 30.92
N THR A 472 2.66 -29.35 32.09
CA THR A 472 2.24 -28.78 33.39
C THR A 472 3.06 -27.54 33.76
N LYS A 473 4.36 -27.49 33.39
CA LYS A 473 5.22 -26.31 33.58
C LYS A 473 4.75 -25.10 32.77
N ALA A 474 4.50 -25.27 31.46
CA ALA A 474 4.00 -24.19 30.61
C ALA A 474 2.66 -23.65 31.11
N ARG A 475 1.71 -24.53 31.46
CA ARG A 475 0.41 -24.13 32.00
C ARG A 475 0.51 -23.38 33.33
N LYS A 476 1.40 -23.80 34.24
CA LYS A 476 1.63 -23.10 35.52
C LYS A 476 2.20 -21.69 35.29
N LEU A 477 3.08 -21.53 34.31
CA LEU A 477 3.67 -20.24 33.96
C LEU A 477 2.62 -19.32 33.34
N MET A 478 1.84 -19.81 32.37
CA MET A 478 0.73 -19.07 31.74
C MET A 478 -0.31 -18.61 32.77
N LYS A 479 -0.70 -19.48 33.70
CA LYS A 479 -1.68 -19.12 34.75
C LYS A 479 -1.16 -18.02 35.67
N LYS A 480 0.12 -18.10 36.08
CA LYS A 480 0.76 -17.04 36.88
C LYS A 480 0.79 -15.70 36.16
N MET A 481 0.81 -15.72 34.83
CA MET A 481 0.82 -14.53 33.99
C MET A 481 -0.58 -13.92 33.84
N SER A 482 -1.62 -14.74 33.65
CA SER A 482 -3.00 -14.24 33.54
C SER A 482 -3.55 -13.65 34.84
N ASP A 483 -3.01 -14.06 36.00
CA ASP A 483 -3.45 -13.58 37.32
C ASP A 483 -2.96 -12.15 37.64
N GLY A 484 -2.33 -11.44 36.68
CA GLY A 484 -2.06 -9.99 36.72
C GLY A 484 -1.08 -9.52 37.81
N SER A 485 -0.56 -10.44 38.63
CA SER A 485 0.17 -10.12 39.86
C SER A 485 1.62 -9.71 39.62
N LYS A 486 2.24 -9.99 38.46
CA LYS A 486 3.61 -9.60 38.14
C LYS A 486 3.78 -9.38 36.64
N SER A 487 4.38 -8.24 36.27
CA SER A 487 5.09 -8.01 35.01
C SER A 487 6.19 -9.07 34.88
N GLY A 488 5.87 -10.21 34.28
CA GLY A 488 6.83 -11.27 33.96
C GLY A 488 7.00 -11.38 32.45
N ASP A 489 8.12 -11.96 32.02
CA ASP A 489 8.37 -12.17 30.58
C ASP A 489 7.43 -13.24 29.98
N PRO A 490 7.09 -13.13 28.68
CA PRO A 490 6.23 -14.08 27.96
C PRO A 490 6.68 -15.53 28.09
N VAL A 491 5.74 -16.46 28.04
CA VAL A 491 6.06 -17.89 28.18
C VAL A 491 6.99 -18.40 27.07
N LEU A 492 6.85 -17.87 25.85
CA LEU A 492 7.73 -18.16 24.72
C LEU A 492 9.19 -17.76 24.97
N SER A 493 9.45 -16.73 25.80
CA SER A 493 10.82 -16.31 26.15
C SER A 493 11.51 -17.28 27.12
N LYS A 494 10.73 -18.02 27.92
CA LYS A 494 11.26 -18.92 28.97
C LYS A 494 11.25 -20.39 28.56
N LEU A 495 10.28 -20.78 27.75
CA LEU A 495 10.03 -22.16 27.38
C LEU A 495 9.94 -22.28 25.87
N ARG A 496 10.79 -23.13 25.29
CA ARG A 496 10.79 -23.35 23.85
C ARG A 496 9.50 -24.04 23.39
N PRO A 497 8.80 -23.52 22.37
CA PRO A 497 7.53 -24.07 21.90
C PRO A 497 7.66 -25.45 21.22
N ASP A 498 8.84 -25.78 20.69
CA ASP A 498 9.15 -27.09 20.08
C ASP A 498 9.31 -28.24 21.10
N ARG A 499 9.40 -27.94 22.40
CA ARG A 499 9.54 -28.94 23.46
C ARG A 499 8.44 -28.87 24.51
N TYR A 500 8.00 -27.67 24.86
CA TYR A 500 7.04 -27.44 25.94
C TYR A 500 5.65 -27.17 25.36
N TYR A 501 4.85 -28.22 25.29
CA TYR A 501 3.46 -28.12 24.87
C TYR A 501 2.66 -27.14 25.73
N GLY A 502 2.07 -26.12 25.09
CA GLY A 502 1.38 -25.03 25.76
C GLY A 502 2.23 -23.78 26.00
N SER A 503 3.49 -23.76 25.55
CA SER A 503 4.22 -22.52 25.29
C SER A 503 3.69 -21.93 23.98
N VAL A 504 2.84 -20.91 24.08
CA VAL A 504 2.14 -20.25 22.97
C VAL A 504 2.13 -18.75 23.21
N SER A 505 1.77 -17.96 22.19
CA SER A 505 1.59 -16.52 22.37
C SER A 505 0.44 -16.21 23.34
N GLU A 506 0.54 -15.06 24.01
CA GLU A 506 -0.45 -14.60 24.97
C GLU A 506 -1.80 -14.35 24.30
N ASP A 507 -1.77 -13.73 23.12
CA ASP A 507 -2.96 -13.46 22.29
C ASP A 507 -3.68 -14.74 21.90
N PHE A 508 -2.94 -15.75 21.42
CA PHE A 508 -3.53 -17.04 21.05
C PHE A 508 -4.10 -17.76 22.27
N SER A 509 -3.39 -17.76 23.40
CA SER A 509 -3.92 -18.38 24.62
C SER A 509 -5.18 -17.68 25.13
N ALA A 510 -5.22 -16.35 25.09
CA ALA A 510 -6.38 -15.57 25.49
C ALA A 510 -7.57 -15.86 24.57
N ALA A 511 -7.35 -15.93 23.25
CA ALA A 511 -8.36 -16.27 22.26
C ALA A 511 -8.91 -17.69 22.45
N VAL A 512 -8.02 -18.67 22.69
CA VAL A 512 -8.40 -20.06 23.00
C VAL A 512 -9.21 -20.12 24.29
N ASP A 513 -8.79 -19.46 25.36
CA ASP A 513 -9.49 -19.48 26.64
C ASP A 513 -10.86 -18.78 26.57
N ALA A 514 -10.97 -17.69 25.82
CA ALA A 514 -12.24 -17.02 25.55
C ALA A 514 -13.21 -17.96 24.80
N TYR A 515 -12.71 -18.65 23.77
CA TYR A 515 -13.53 -19.59 22.99
C TYR A 515 -13.97 -20.80 23.82
N VAL A 516 -13.05 -21.42 24.56
CA VAL A 516 -13.31 -22.59 25.39
C VAL A 516 -14.32 -22.27 26.51
N LYS A 517 -14.32 -21.04 27.06
CA LYS A 517 -15.33 -20.57 28.02
C LYS A 517 -16.72 -20.39 27.39
N SER A 518 -16.78 -20.01 26.11
CA SER A 518 -18.05 -19.85 25.38
C SER A 518 -18.69 -21.18 24.96
N MET A 519 -17.95 -22.28 25.03
CA MET A 519 -18.37 -23.61 24.60
C MET A 519 -19.21 -24.30 25.69
N PRO A 520 -20.31 -25.00 25.33
CA PRO A 520 -21.03 -25.88 26.27
C PRO A 520 -20.13 -26.99 26.84
N ASP A 521 -20.40 -27.45 28.07
CA ASP A 521 -19.58 -28.44 28.79
C ASP A 521 -19.32 -29.75 28.02
N VAL A 522 -20.26 -30.16 27.17
CA VAL A 522 -20.10 -31.30 26.27
C VAL A 522 -20.71 -30.95 24.91
N VAL A 523 -19.88 -30.88 23.87
CA VAL A 523 -20.35 -30.83 22.49
C VAL A 523 -20.10 -32.17 21.81
N THR A 524 -21.14 -32.75 21.24
CA THR A 524 -21.01 -33.97 20.45
C THR A 524 -20.67 -33.57 19.02
N THR A 525 -19.45 -33.87 18.58
CA THR A 525 -19.03 -33.66 17.19
C THR A 525 -18.69 -35.02 16.58
N SER A 526 -19.31 -35.34 15.44
CA SER A 526 -19.13 -36.60 14.70
C SER A 526 -19.16 -37.86 15.59
N GLY A 527 -20.14 -37.92 16.51
CA GLY A 527 -20.40 -39.10 17.36
C GLY A 527 -19.56 -39.24 18.64
N ARG A 528 -18.62 -38.32 18.94
CA ARG A 528 -17.85 -38.31 20.20
C ARG A 528 -18.10 -37.06 21.04
N LYS A 529 -18.12 -37.25 22.37
CA LYS A 529 -18.18 -36.16 23.37
C LYS A 529 -16.83 -35.44 23.43
N VAL A 530 -16.78 -34.20 22.94
CA VAL A 530 -15.62 -33.32 23.03
C VAL A 530 -15.76 -32.47 24.29
N THR A 531 -14.76 -32.54 25.17
CA THR A 531 -14.71 -31.70 26.37
C THR A 531 -13.86 -30.45 26.10
N PRO A 532 -14.16 -29.31 26.76
CA PRO A 532 -13.37 -28.08 26.70
C PRO A 532 -11.86 -28.31 26.88
N LYS A 533 -11.47 -29.20 27.80
CA LYS A 533 -10.06 -29.58 28.05
C LYS A 533 -9.39 -30.23 26.83
N LYS A 534 -10.07 -31.16 26.18
CA LYS A 534 -9.56 -31.84 24.97
C LYS A 534 -9.46 -30.89 23.79
N MET A 535 -10.42 -29.97 23.66
CA MET A 535 -10.39 -28.95 22.63
C MET A 535 -9.18 -28.01 22.79
N LYS A 536 -8.93 -27.52 24.00
CA LYS A 536 -7.73 -26.73 24.31
C LYS A 536 -6.45 -27.49 23.96
N GLN A 537 -6.36 -28.78 24.29
CA GLN A 537 -5.21 -29.60 23.93
C GLN A 537 -4.99 -29.73 22.41
N LEU A 538 -6.06 -29.92 21.63
CA LEU A 538 -5.96 -29.97 20.17
C LEU A 538 -5.45 -28.64 19.59
N MET A 539 -5.98 -27.51 20.07
CA MET A 539 -5.57 -26.18 19.60
C MET A 539 -4.08 -25.91 19.90
N LEU A 540 -3.60 -26.31 21.08
CA LEU A 540 -2.18 -26.22 21.44
C LEU A 540 -1.31 -27.15 20.59
N LEU A 541 -1.82 -28.34 20.24
CA LEU A 541 -1.12 -29.25 19.32
C LEU A 541 -1.06 -28.68 17.90
N LYS A 542 -2.11 -27.98 17.44
CA LYS A 542 -2.09 -27.30 16.15
C LYS A 542 -1.01 -26.22 16.12
N TRP A 543 -0.93 -25.37 17.14
CA TRP A 543 0.14 -24.37 17.27
C TRP A 543 1.52 -25.01 17.11
N PHE A 544 1.77 -26.08 17.86
CA PHE A 544 3.02 -26.83 17.82
C PHE A 544 3.37 -27.34 16.41
N ARG A 545 2.38 -27.84 15.66
CA ARG A 545 2.56 -28.34 14.28
C ARG A 545 2.63 -27.22 13.23
N SER A 546 2.37 -25.98 13.63
CA SER A 546 2.43 -24.78 12.78
C SER A 546 3.73 -23.99 12.97
N LEU A 547 4.67 -24.46 13.80
CA LEU A 547 5.99 -23.83 13.96
C LEU A 547 6.80 -23.87 12.66
N ALA A 548 7.66 -22.87 12.49
CA ALA A 548 8.67 -22.84 11.45
C ALA A 548 9.74 -23.89 11.73
N ASP A 549 10.13 -24.62 10.69
CA ASP A 549 11.11 -25.69 10.79
C ASP A 549 12.54 -25.10 10.87
N PRO A 550 13.46 -25.63 11.71
CA PRO A 550 14.85 -25.19 11.71
C PRO A 550 15.53 -25.42 10.35
N GLY A 551 16.30 -24.44 9.90
CA GLY A 551 16.92 -24.38 8.58
C GLY A 551 16.09 -23.63 7.53
N GLU A 552 14.84 -23.22 7.85
CA GLU A 552 14.00 -22.49 6.91
C GLU A 552 14.65 -21.14 6.53
N PRO A 553 14.80 -20.82 5.23
CA PRO A 553 15.45 -19.60 4.75
C PRO A 553 14.50 -18.39 4.81
N VAL A 554 14.08 -18.03 6.03
CA VAL A 554 13.08 -16.99 6.30
C VAL A 554 13.44 -15.61 5.74
N GLY A 555 14.73 -15.30 5.59
CA GLY A 555 15.16 -14.04 4.98
C GLY A 555 14.82 -13.93 3.51
N VAL A 556 15.10 -14.99 2.74
CA VAL A 556 14.75 -15.05 1.30
C VAL A 556 13.23 -15.02 1.12
N LEU A 557 12.48 -15.74 1.97
CA LEU A 557 11.03 -15.74 1.94
C LEU A 557 10.46 -14.35 2.23
N ALA A 558 11.00 -13.62 3.22
CA ALA A 558 10.58 -12.27 3.53
C ALA A 558 10.90 -11.28 2.40
N ALA A 559 12.10 -11.38 1.81
CA ALA A 559 12.50 -10.57 0.67
C ALA A 559 11.58 -10.79 -0.55
N GLN A 560 11.23 -12.05 -0.85
CA GLN A 560 10.31 -12.40 -1.94
C GLN A 560 8.87 -11.95 -1.64
N ALA A 561 8.42 -12.07 -0.38
CA ALA A 561 7.09 -11.66 0.05
C ALA A 561 6.85 -10.14 -0.09
N ILE A 562 7.92 -9.34 -0.14
CA ILE A 562 7.87 -7.89 -0.40
C ILE A 562 8.15 -7.57 -1.87
N GLY A 563 9.14 -8.25 -2.46
CA GLY A 563 9.58 -8.04 -3.84
C GLY A 563 8.50 -8.41 -4.86
N GLU A 564 7.95 -9.62 -4.79
CA GLU A 564 6.96 -10.11 -5.76
C GLU A 564 5.71 -9.22 -5.78
N PRO A 565 5.05 -8.89 -4.65
CA PRO A 565 3.85 -8.05 -4.70
C PRO A 565 4.14 -6.61 -5.09
N SER A 566 5.39 -6.12 -4.94
CA SER A 566 5.76 -4.79 -5.40
C SER A 566 5.63 -4.64 -6.92
N THR A 567 5.78 -5.72 -7.69
CA THR A 567 5.48 -5.73 -9.14
C THR A 567 4.01 -5.39 -9.40
N GLN A 568 3.08 -5.88 -8.56
CA GLN A 568 1.64 -5.61 -8.71
C GLN A 568 1.31 -4.14 -8.44
N MET A 569 2.07 -3.46 -7.58
CA MET A 569 1.88 -2.02 -7.31
C MET A 569 2.18 -1.16 -8.54
N THR A 570 3.07 -1.62 -9.42
CA THR A 570 3.36 -0.94 -10.70
C THR A 570 2.21 -1.09 -11.70
N LEU A 571 1.55 -2.26 -11.69
CA LEU A 571 0.47 -2.60 -12.61
C LEU A 571 -0.89 -2.05 -12.15
N ASN A 572 -1.15 -2.01 -10.83
CA ASN A 572 -2.43 -1.60 -10.28
C ASN A 572 -2.70 -0.08 -10.38
N THR A 573 -1.74 0.74 -10.84
CA THR A 573 -2.02 2.15 -11.16
C THR A 573 -3.20 2.28 -12.16
N PHE A 574 -3.36 1.32 -13.07
CA PHE A 574 -4.51 1.23 -14.00
C PHE A 574 -5.88 1.15 -13.32
N HIS A 575 -6.01 0.44 -12.21
CA HIS A 575 -7.30 0.25 -11.52
C HIS A 575 -7.62 1.37 -10.52
N PHE A 576 -6.60 2.11 -10.08
CA PHE A 576 -6.72 3.25 -9.18
C PHE A 576 -6.70 4.61 -9.89
N ALA A 577 -6.43 4.65 -11.20
CA ALA A 577 -6.67 5.80 -12.06
C ALA A 577 -8.16 6.21 -11.98
N GLY A 578 -8.46 7.23 -11.18
CA GLY A 578 -9.83 7.68 -10.90
C GLY A 578 -10.13 8.04 -9.44
N ARG A 579 -9.27 7.72 -8.48
CA ARG A 579 -9.42 8.16 -7.08
C ARG A 579 -8.40 9.26 -6.75
N SER A 580 -8.89 10.49 -6.60
CA SER A 580 -8.10 11.72 -6.36
C SER A 580 -7.48 11.82 -4.97
N ASP A 581 -7.82 10.93 -4.03
CA ASP A 581 -7.51 11.08 -2.60
C ASP A 581 -6.06 10.73 -2.21
N MET A 582 -5.20 10.44 -3.17
CA MET A 582 -3.94 9.73 -2.94
C MET A 582 -2.71 10.53 -3.40
N ASN A 583 -2.58 11.76 -2.88
CA ASN A 583 -1.45 12.67 -3.11
C ASN A 583 -0.35 12.55 -2.04
N VAL A 584 0.14 11.34 -1.80
CA VAL A 584 1.41 11.14 -1.09
C VAL A 584 2.31 10.32 -2.02
N THR A 585 3.62 10.44 -1.89
CA THR A 585 4.59 9.57 -2.55
C THR A 585 4.23 8.09 -2.30
N LEU A 586 3.41 7.49 -3.16
CA LEU A 586 2.81 6.19 -2.92
C LEU A 586 3.43 5.17 -3.86
N GLY A 587 3.55 3.94 -3.37
CA GLY A 587 4.05 2.82 -4.15
C GLY A 587 5.55 2.59 -4.01
N ILE A 588 6.17 2.13 -5.10
CA ILE A 588 7.60 1.78 -5.15
C ILE A 588 8.54 2.92 -4.76
N PRO A 589 8.34 4.19 -5.17
CA PRO A 589 9.27 5.27 -4.80
C PRO A 589 9.41 5.42 -3.28
N ARG A 590 8.32 5.23 -2.53
CA ARG A 590 8.34 5.25 -1.07
C ARG A 590 8.94 3.99 -0.46
N LEU A 591 8.67 2.82 -1.04
CA LEU A 591 9.38 1.59 -0.64
C LEU A 591 10.90 1.73 -0.81
N ARG A 592 11.37 2.32 -1.91
CA ARG A 592 12.80 2.60 -2.14
C ARG A 592 13.35 3.58 -1.11
N GLU A 593 12.61 4.66 -0.83
CA GLU A 593 13.00 5.67 0.16
C GLU A 593 13.23 5.06 1.55
N ILE A 594 12.33 4.15 1.95
CA ILE A 594 12.40 3.41 3.22
C ILE A 594 13.52 2.35 3.14
N LEU A 595 13.37 1.34 2.29
CA LEU A 595 14.19 0.13 2.34
C LEU A 595 15.59 0.32 1.72
N MET A 596 15.70 1.01 0.60
CA MET A 596 16.94 1.03 -0.20
C MET A 596 17.85 2.21 0.12
N THR A 597 17.28 3.41 0.30
CA THR A 597 18.09 4.61 0.57
C THR A 597 18.16 4.98 2.04
N ALA A 598 17.18 4.54 2.85
CA ALA A 598 17.01 4.97 4.23
C ALA A 598 17.15 6.51 4.36
N SER A 599 16.41 7.25 3.53
CA SER A 599 16.64 8.69 3.32
C SER A 599 16.44 9.49 4.62
N VAL A 600 17.40 10.35 4.94
CA VAL A 600 17.30 11.32 6.05
C VAL A 600 16.34 12.46 5.69
N ASN A 601 16.38 12.90 4.43
CA ASN A 601 15.56 13.99 3.92
C ASN A 601 14.48 13.39 3.03
N ILE A 602 13.36 13.01 3.64
CA ILE A 602 12.25 12.46 2.88
C ILE A 602 11.53 13.54 2.07
N LYS A 603 11.02 13.19 0.89
CA LYS A 603 10.39 14.18 -0.01
C LYS A 603 9.14 14.84 0.58
N THR A 604 8.32 14.05 1.29
CA THR A 604 7.07 14.51 1.88
C THR A 604 6.98 14.09 3.35
N PRO A 605 7.62 14.82 4.28
CA PRO A 605 7.52 14.52 5.71
C PRO A 605 6.17 14.92 6.27
N ILE A 606 5.52 13.97 6.94
CA ILE A 606 4.18 14.12 7.51
C ILE A 606 4.19 13.59 8.95
N MET A 607 3.69 14.41 9.87
CA MET A 607 3.40 14.04 11.25
C MET A 607 1.88 14.00 11.47
N LYS A 608 1.42 13.03 12.24
CA LYS A 608 0.02 12.81 12.62
C LYS A 608 -0.06 12.93 14.14
N ALA A 609 -0.80 13.92 14.61
CA ALA A 609 -0.92 14.25 16.02
C ALA A 609 -2.40 14.17 16.45
N PRO A 610 -2.81 13.11 17.17
CA PRO A 610 -4.18 12.99 17.67
C PRO A 610 -4.47 14.02 18.77
N LEU A 611 -5.68 14.57 18.75
CA LEU A 611 -6.11 15.64 19.64
C LEU A 611 -6.78 15.09 20.90
N ILE A 612 -6.54 15.76 22.03
CA ILE A 612 -7.27 15.55 23.30
C ILE A 612 -8.49 16.48 23.33
N ASP A 613 -8.29 17.75 22.96
CA ASP A 613 -9.34 18.77 22.90
C ASP A 613 -9.61 19.17 21.43
N PRO A 614 -10.68 18.65 20.80
CA PRO A 614 -10.99 18.93 19.41
C PRO A 614 -11.40 20.39 19.17
N THR A 615 -11.87 21.11 20.21
CA THR A 615 -12.33 22.50 20.07
C THR A 615 -11.20 23.47 19.72
N LYS A 616 -9.99 23.19 20.19
CA LYS A 616 -8.80 24.02 19.96
C LYS A 616 -7.93 23.54 18.80
N GLY A 617 -8.30 22.42 18.17
CA GLY A 617 -7.53 21.81 17.09
C GLY A 617 -7.35 22.72 15.88
N ALA A 618 -8.43 23.34 15.41
CA ALA A 618 -8.38 24.24 14.25
C ALA A 618 -7.52 25.49 14.49
N ALA A 619 -7.65 26.11 15.67
CA ALA A 619 -6.84 27.27 16.05
C ALA A 619 -5.35 26.92 16.17
N LEU A 620 -5.03 25.74 16.72
CA LEU A 620 -3.66 25.26 16.79
C LEU A 620 -3.09 24.94 15.41
N ALA A 621 -3.90 24.38 14.49
CA ALA A 621 -3.50 24.14 13.11
C ALA A 621 -3.12 25.44 12.39
N GLY A 622 -3.94 26.49 12.54
CA GLY A 622 -3.63 27.82 12.01
C GLY A 622 -2.33 28.39 12.58
N ARG A 623 -2.13 28.27 13.90
CA ARG A 623 -0.91 28.75 14.58
C ARG A 623 0.36 28.06 14.11
N LEU A 624 0.31 26.76 13.85
CA LEU A 624 1.47 25.97 13.41
C LEU A 624 1.79 26.14 11.92
N CYS A 625 0.84 26.62 11.11
CA CYS A 625 1.08 26.88 9.69
C CYS A 625 2.11 28.00 9.49
N ARG A 626 2.99 27.80 8.50
CA ARG A 626 3.83 28.88 7.99
C ARG A 626 2.96 29.89 7.25
N VAL A 627 3.11 31.16 7.62
CA VAL A 627 2.46 32.30 6.99
C VAL A 627 3.51 33.16 6.31
N THR A 628 3.38 33.32 5.01
CA THR A 628 4.28 34.13 4.19
C THR A 628 3.67 35.49 3.90
N LEU A 629 4.50 36.44 3.46
CA LEU A 629 4.03 37.76 3.05
C LEU A 629 3.00 37.66 1.92
N ALA A 630 3.16 36.69 1.00
CA ALA A 630 2.20 36.46 -0.06
C ALA A 630 0.80 36.04 0.45
N ASP A 631 0.70 35.36 1.59
CA ASP A 631 -0.57 34.86 2.11
C ASP A 631 -1.47 35.95 2.71
N VAL A 632 -0.90 37.11 3.08
CA VAL A 632 -1.61 38.21 3.74
C VAL A 632 -1.66 39.49 2.91
N LEU A 633 -0.93 39.52 1.78
CA LEU A 633 -0.74 40.73 0.98
C LEU A 633 -1.78 40.82 -0.13
N ARG A 634 -2.50 41.94 -0.17
CA ARG A 634 -3.44 42.24 -1.25
C ARG A 634 -2.75 42.90 -2.42
N ARG A 635 -1.89 43.90 -2.17
CA ARG A 635 -1.21 44.68 -3.21
C ARG A 635 0.05 45.36 -2.70
N VAL A 636 1.06 45.50 -3.57
CA VAL A 636 2.24 46.35 -3.33
C VAL A 636 2.28 47.46 -4.37
N THR A 637 2.40 48.71 -3.92
CA THR A 637 2.60 49.87 -4.80
C THR A 637 3.97 50.47 -4.54
N VAL A 638 4.79 50.61 -5.57
CA VAL A 638 6.12 51.23 -5.48
C VAL A 638 6.11 52.54 -6.25
N LYS A 639 6.40 53.65 -5.58
CA LYS A 639 6.61 54.97 -6.21
C LYS A 639 8.10 55.32 -6.13
N GLU A 640 8.72 55.49 -7.29
CA GLU A 640 10.11 55.91 -7.41
C GLU A 640 10.16 57.41 -7.71
N GLN A 641 10.93 58.17 -6.94
CA GLN A 641 11.15 59.60 -7.13
C GLN A 641 12.62 59.96 -6.89
N LEU A 642 13.15 60.91 -7.66
CA LEU A 642 14.46 61.50 -7.38
C LEU A 642 14.24 62.76 -6.55
N VAL A 643 14.67 62.73 -5.30
CA VAL A 643 14.52 63.83 -4.36
C VAL A 643 15.88 64.50 -4.18
N ARG A 644 15.92 65.82 -4.31
CA ARG A 644 17.14 66.60 -4.08
C ARG A 644 17.19 67.02 -2.62
N GLU A 645 18.23 66.61 -1.91
CA GLU A 645 18.45 67.05 -0.53
C GLU A 645 18.91 68.51 -0.47
N VAL A 646 18.73 69.14 0.69
CA VAL A 646 19.17 70.51 0.99
C VAL A 646 20.70 70.67 0.88
N SER A 647 21.44 69.56 1.03
CA SER A 647 22.90 69.44 0.87
C SER A 647 23.39 69.46 -0.58
N GLY A 648 22.48 69.35 -1.57
CA GLY A 648 22.80 69.32 -3.00
C GLY A 648 22.94 67.91 -3.60
N ALA A 649 23.03 66.86 -2.79
CA ALA A 649 22.99 65.47 -3.22
C ALA A 649 21.59 65.07 -3.76
N ARG A 650 21.56 64.13 -4.70
CA ARG A 650 20.30 63.58 -5.26
C ARG A 650 20.14 62.17 -4.71
N ASP A 651 19.06 61.93 -3.99
CA ASP A 651 18.72 60.59 -3.53
C ASP A 651 17.64 60.00 -4.42
N ARG A 652 17.77 58.73 -4.73
CA ARG A 652 16.68 57.95 -5.32
C ARG A 652 15.84 57.39 -4.20
N VAL A 653 14.63 57.93 -4.07
CA VAL A 653 13.68 57.58 -3.02
C VAL A 653 12.62 56.62 -3.58
N TYR A 654 12.44 55.48 -2.92
CA TYR A 654 11.37 54.52 -3.20
C TYR A 654 10.37 54.52 -2.04
N GLU A 655 9.14 54.92 -2.31
CA GLU A 655 8.02 54.76 -1.38
C GLU A 655 7.28 53.47 -1.73
N ILE A 656 7.38 52.48 -0.84
CA ILE A 656 6.76 51.16 -1.01
C ILE A 656 5.58 51.06 -0.05
N HIS A 657 4.39 50.86 -0.60
CA HIS A 657 3.13 50.75 0.13
C HIS A 657 2.59 49.33 0.03
N PHE A 658 2.46 48.65 1.17
CA PHE A 658 1.88 47.32 1.29
C PHE A 658 0.45 47.45 1.79
N GLU A 659 -0.49 46.91 1.02
CA GLU A 659 -1.91 46.81 1.37
C GLU A 659 -2.21 45.35 1.70
N PHE A 660 -2.70 45.08 2.91
CA PHE A 660 -3.00 43.74 3.39
C PHE A 660 -4.48 43.38 3.17
N ILE A 661 -4.77 42.09 3.23
CA ILE A 661 -6.14 41.54 3.21
C ILE A 661 -6.84 41.89 4.55
N PRO A 662 -8.19 41.99 4.62
CA PRO A 662 -8.90 42.21 5.88
C PRO A 662 -8.60 41.13 6.95
N GLU A 663 -8.66 41.52 8.22
CA GLU A 663 -8.28 40.65 9.35
C GLU A 663 -9.08 39.35 9.41
N ASP A 664 -10.37 39.40 9.13
CA ASP A 664 -11.27 38.23 9.22
C ASP A 664 -10.80 37.05 8.35
N GLU A 665 -10.27 37.33 7.16
CA GLU A 665 -9.89 36.28 6.18
C GLU A 665 -8.65 35.49 6.60
N TYR A 666 -7.61 36.17 7.11
CA TYR A 666 -6.41 35.48 7.58
C TYR A 666 -6.52 35.01 9.02
N LEU A 667 -7.42 35.59 9.84
CA LEU A 667 -7.71 35.12 11.19
C LEU A 667 -8.42 33.77 11.16
N GLU A 668 -9.41 33.59 10.28
CA GLU A 668 -10.11 32.32 10.10
C GLU A 668 -9.17 31.22 9.59
N LYS A 669 -8.31 31.56 8.60
CA LYS A 669 -7.45 30.57 7.92
C LYS A 669 -6.17 30.24 8.66
N PHE A 670 -5.50 31.24 9.25
CA PHE A 670 -4.18 31.09 9.85
C PHE A 670 -4.15 31.43 11.33
N SER A 671 -5.25 31.89 11.95
CA SER A 671 -5.25 32.30 13.36
C SER A 671 -4.10 33.26 13.68
N ILE A 672 -3.91 34.26 12.83
CA ILE A 672 -2.94 35.35 13.00
C ILE A 672 -3.70 36.66 13.16
N THR A 673 -3.28 37.50 14.10
CA THR A 673 -3.89 38.82 14.30
C THR A 673 -3.16 39.87 13.48
N GLN A 674 -3.82 41.00 13.23
CA GLN A 674 -3.18 42.10 12.50
C GLN A 674 -1.90 42.60 13.20
N ALA A 675 -1.92 42.69 14.53
CA ALA A 675 -0.75 43.11 15.31
C ALA A 675 0.47 42.20 15.06
N GLU A 676 0.25 40.89 14.90
CA GLU A 676 1.30 39.92 14.58
C GLU A 676 1.83 40.08 13.14
N VAL A 677 0.94 40.31 12.17
CA VAL A 677 1.32 40.57 10.78
C VAL A 677 2.21 41.82 10.69
N MET A 678 1.80 42.89 11.37
CA MET A 678 2.53 44.16 11.35
C MET A 678 3.87 44.05 12.07
N ALA A 679 3.92 43.36 13.23
CA ALA A 679 5.17 43.10 13.94
C ALA A 679 6.14 42.23 13.10
N GLY A 680 5.62 41.23 12.38
CA GLY A 680 6.40 40.40 11.45
C GLY A 680 6.96 41.21 10.27
N CYS A 681 6.15 42.11 9.70
CA CYS A 681 6.60 43.02 8.65
C CYS A 681 7.67 44.00 9.15
N GLU A 682 7.49 44.59 10.34
CA GLU A 682 8.48 45.48 10.97
C GLU A 682 9.79 44.76 11.25
N HIS A 683 9.73 43.52 11.74
CA HIS A 683 10.90 42.69 11.95
C HIS A 683 11.61 42.36 10.62
N PHE A 684 10.84 42.07 9.57
CA PHE A 684 11.38 41.86 8.24
C PHE A 684 12.13 43.09 7.74
N PHE A 685 11.53 44.29 7.80
CA PHE A 685 12.18 45.52 7.35
C PHE A 685 13.41 45.89 8.18
N ALA A 686 13.36 45.69 9.50
CA ALA A 686 14.46 46.01 10.39
C ALA A 686 15.68 45.09 10.19
N TYR A 687 15.49 43.77 9.99
CA TYR A 687 16.60 42.81 10.07
C TYR A 687 16.82 41.95 8.83
N ARG A 688 15.76 41.61 8.07
CA ARG A 688 15.85 40.65 6.96
C ARG A 688 15.85 41.31 5.58
N PHE A 689 15.32 42.53 5.47
CA PHE A 689 15.14 43.21 4.20
C PHE A 689 16.47 43.56 3.52
N ILE A 690 17.43 44.11 4.25
CA ILE A 690 18.76 44.43 3.71
C ILE A 690 19.50 43.17 3.27
N MET A 691 19.45 42.10 4.08
CA MET A 691 20.08 40.81 3.71
C MET A 691 19.45 40.20 2.46
N ALA A 692 18.12 40.25 2.34
CA ALA A 692 17.41 39.79 1.15
C ALA A 692 17.75 40.65 -0.09
N LEU A 693 17.88 41.98 0.09
CA LEU A 693 18.32 42.91 -0.95
C LEU A 693 19.76 42.63 -1.40
N ILE A 694 20.72 42.47 -0.47
CA ILE A 694 22.12 42.18 -0.77
C ILE A 694 22.27 40.82 -1.45
N LYS A 695 21.55 39.79 -0.99
CA LYS A 695 21.54 38.47 -1.64
C LYS A 695 21.02 38.55 -3.07
N SER A 696 19.99 39.36 -3.32
CA SER A 696 19.50 39.63 -4.69
C SER A 696 20.52 40.38 -5.57
N ARG A 697 21.40 41.19 -4.97
CA ARG A 697 22.52 41.86 -5.65
C ARG A 697 23.67 40.90 -5.97
N LYS A 698 24.08 40.05 -5.02
CA LYS A 698 25.14 39.04 -5.23
C LYS A 698 24.76 37.99 -6.29
N GLY A 699 23.48 37.64 -6.42
CA GLY A 699 22.98 36.80 -7.51
C GLY A 699 23.14 37.41 -8.91
N ARG A 700 23.43 38.71 -9.01
CA ARG A 700 23.74 39.44 -10.25
C ARG A 700 25.24 39.66 -10.48
N GLY A 701 26.08 39.47 -9.46
CA GLY A 701 27.54 39.67 -9.53
C GLY A 701 28.34 38.50 -10.13
N GLY A 702 27.67 37.41 -10.52
CA GLY A 702 28.28 36.21 -11.12
C GLY A 702 28.04 36.04 -12.62
N VAL A 703 27.79 37.12 -13.37
CA VAL A 703 27.54 37.02 -14.84
C VAL A 703 28.84 37.02 -15.66
N GLY A 704 30.01 37.02 -15.00
CA GLY A 704 31.33 36.85 -15.63
C GLY A 704 31.86 35.41 -15.69
N ALA A 705 31.19 34.44 -15.08
CA ALA A 705 31.70 33.05 -14.97
C ALA A 705 30.65 31.97 -15.29
N VAL A 706 29.70 32.26 -16.20
CA VAL A 706 28.70 31.28 -16.68
C VAL A 706 28.65 31.18 -18.21
N PHE A 707 29.48 31.94 -18.95
CA PHE A 707 29.66 31.76 -20.40
C PHE A 707 30.80 30.79 -20.77
N ALA A 708 30.92 29.68 -20.03
CA ALA A 708 31.78 28.55 -20.40
C ALA A 708 31.10 27.18 -20.19
N ALA A 709 29.77 27.14 -20.14
CA ALA A 709 28.99 25.90 -20.15
C ALA A 709 27.68 26.08 -20.91
N ALA A 710 27.80 26.52 -22.16
CA ALA A 710 26.74 26.44 -23.15
C ALA A 710 27.28 25.67 -24.37
N ASN A 711 27.63 24.39 -24.16
CA ASN A 711 27.66 23.45 -25.26
C ASN A 711 26.22 23.12 -25.61
N VAL A 712 25.75 23.88 -26.59
CA VAL A 712 24.78 23.48 -27.61
C VAL A 712 24.85 21.97 -27.84
N GLY A 713 23.69 21.32 -27.77
CA GLY A 713 23.53 19.92 -28.09
C GLY A 713 24.08 19.61 -29.47
N VAL A 714 25.19 18.86 -29.50
CA VAL A 714 25.65 18.05 -30.62
C VAL A 714 26.42 16.88 -30.00
N ASN A 715 25.79 15.72 -29.87
CA ASN A 715 26.50 14.48 -30.13
C ASN A 715 26.01 14.02 -31.51
N PRO A 716 26.89 13.97 -32.52
CA PRO A 716 26.61 13.25 -33.74
C PRO A 716 26.75 11.74 -33.48
N ASP A 717 26.08 10.95 -34.31
CA ASP A 717 26.27 9.50 -34.46
C ASP A 717 25.62 8.60 -33.38
N MET A 718 24.28 8.65 -33.32
CA MET A 718 23.55 7.38 -33.30
C MET A 718 23.48 6.89 -34.75
N ASP A 719 24.34 5.94 -35.08
CA ASP A 719 24.24 5.17 -36.31
C ASP A 719 22.87 4.50 -36.36
N GLY A 720 22.13 4.83 -37.42
CA GLY A 720 20.83 4.27 -37.69
C GLY A 720 20.93 2.79 -38.03
N ASN A 721 19.99 2.00 -37.50
CA ASN A 721 19.01 1.25 -38.28
C ASN A 721 18.22 0.33 -37.33
N GLY A 722 16.94 0.66 -37.11
CA GLY A 722 16.06 -0.14 -36.26
C GLY A 722 14.68 0.51 -36.08
N GLY A 723 14.15 1.08 -37.16
CA GLY A 723 12.81 1.64 -37.19
C GLY A 723 11.82 0.65 -37.78
N ALA A 724 10.66 0.56 -37.13
CA ALA A 724 9.42 -0.11 -37.51
C ALA A 724 9.35 -1.63 -37.24
N ASP A 725 8.72 -1.97 -36.12
CA ASP A 725 7.74 -3.06 -36.10
C ASP A 725 6.45 -2.53 -35.47
N ASP A 726 5.52 -2.18 -36.34
CA ASP A 726 4.14 -1.86 -36.02
C ASP A 726 3.46 -3.09 -35.41
N ALA A 727 2.96 -2.94 -34.18
CA ALA A 727 2.06 -3.90 -33.57
C ALA A 727 0.65 -3.75 -34.17
N ASP A 728 0.41 -4.39 -35.32
CA ASP A 728 -0.73 -5.31 -35.53
C ASP A 728 -0.83 -5.72 -37.00
N THR A 729 -0.71 -7.02 -37.28
CA THR A 729 -1.46 -7.63 -38.38
C THR A 729 -1.95 -9.01 -37.96
N SER A 730 -3.23 -9.22 -38.20
CA SER A 730 -4.06 -10.29 -37.66
C SER A 730 -3.70 -11.68 -38.21
N ALA A 731 -3.86 -12.67 -37.31
CA ALA A 731 -4.19 -14.07 -37.56
C ALA A 731 -3.32 -14.86 -38.56
N GLN A 732 -2.29 -15.54 -38.05
CA GLN A 732 -2.05 -16.95 -38.33
C GLN A 732 -1.15 -17.59 -37.27
N SER A 733 -1.55 -18.77 -36.83
CA SER A 733 -0.89 -19.66 -35.89
C SER A 733 0.42 -20.25 -36.43
N ALA A 734 1.53 -20.08 -35.71
CA ALA A 734 2.65 -21.01 -35.58
C ALA A 734 3.55 -20.49 -34.42
N SER A 735 3.62 -21.15 -33.26
CA SER A 735 4.55 -22.24 -32.98
C SER A 735 6.03 -21.87 -33.19
N ALA A 736 6.75 -21.78 -32.07
CA ALA A 736 8.20 -21.94 -31.91
C ALA A 736 9.14 -20.79 -32.35
N THR A 737 9.46 -19.90 -31.38
CA THR A 737 10.84 -19.39 -31.11
C THR A 737 10.87 -18.62 -29.78
N ARG A 738 10.83 -19.35 -28.66
CA ARG A 738 11.43 -18.93 -27.38
C ARG A 738 12.10 -20.14 -26.76
N SER A 739 13.23 -20.48 -27.34
CA SER A 739 14.17 -21.50 -26.87
C SER A 739 15.52 -21.14 -27.48
N GLY A 740 16.45 -20.69 -26.64
CA GLY A 740 17.83 -20.41 -27.01
C GLY A 740 18.19 -18.94 -26.91
N ASN A 741 18.41 -18.46 -25.69
CA ASN A 741 19.73 -17.94 -25.35
C ASN A 741 19.88 -17.95 -23.82
N ASP A 742 21.08 -18.31 -23.39
CA ASP A 742 21.49 -18.40 -22.00
C ASP A 742 21.20 -17.12 -21.22
N SER A 743 20.79 -17.31 -19.97
CA SER A 743 20.84 -16.28 -18.94
C SER A 743 22.31 -16.09 -18.55
N ASP A 744 23.05 -15.37 -19.38
CA ASP A 744 24.18 -14.60 -18.90
C ASP A 744 23.61 -13.29 -18.34
N ASP A 745 23.95 -13.01 -17.08
CA ASP A 745 23.60 -11.81 -16.32
C ASP A 745 24.24 -10.55 -16.94
N GLU A 746 23.74 -10.09 -18.08
CA GLU A 746 24.01 -8.76 -18.63
C GLU A 746 22.71 -8.18 -19.22
N GLU A 747 21.76 -7.84 -18.35
CA GLU A 747 20.90 -6.68 -18.63
C GLU A 747 21.69 -5.46 -18.15
N ASP A 748 22.33 -4.76 -19.10
CA ASP A 748 22.86 -3.42 -18.87
C ASP A 748 21.68 -2.53 -18.42
N ASP A 749 21.62 -2.30 -17.11
CA ASP A 749 20.74 -1.34 -16.46
C ASP A 749 21.15 0.07 -16.93
N ASP A 750 20.65 0.49 -18.10
CA ASP A 750 20.65 1.88 -18.57
C ASP A 750 19.64 2.70 -17.73
N GLU A 751 19.86 2.81 -16.42
CA GLU A 751 19.42 3.98 -15.66
C GLU A 751 20.65 4.69 -15.07
N ASP A 752 20.78 5.95 -15.46
CA ASP A 752 21.70 6.98 -14.96
C ASP A 752 21.40 7.33 -13.47
N ILE A 753 21.41 6.31 -12.59
CA ILE A 753 21.29 6.43 -11.12
C ILE A 753 22.67 6.55 -10.47
N GLY A 754 23.68 6.97 -11.24
CA GLY A 754 24.94 7.45 -10.69
C GLY A 754 24.77 8.76 -9.92
N GLY A 755 23.75 9.59 -10.22
CA GLY A 755 23.64 10.95 -9.69
C GLY A 755 23.59 11.06 -8.16
N ASP A 756 22.78 10.24 -7.50
CA ASP A 756 22.53 10.38 -6.06
C ASP A 756 23.50 9.54 -5.19
N ASP A 757 23.91 8.34 -5.64
CA ASP A 757 24.83 7.48 -4.87
C ASP A 757 26.31 7.90 -5.08
N MET A 758 26.71 8.28 -6.31
CA MET A 758 28.02 8.92 -6.54
C MET A 758 28.06 10.37 -6.03
N GLY A 759 26.94 11.05 -5.76
CA GLY A 759 26.93 12.36 -5.14
C GLY A 759 27.65 12.38 -3.79
N THR A 760 27.51 11.31 -2.99
CA THR A 760 28.20 11.19 -1.69
C THR A 760 29.67 10.79 -1.81
N LEU A 761 30.04 10.03 -2.85
CA LEU A 761 31.43 9.68 -3.20
C LEU A 761 32.17 10.83 -3.89
N ALA A 762 31.48 11.66 -4.68
CA ALA A 762 31.98 12.91 -5.23
C ALA A 762 32.18 13.94 -4.12
N SER A 763 31.29 14.00 -3.13
CA SER A 763 31.44 14.83 -1.93
C SER A 763 32.63 14.39 -1.06
N LYS A 764 32.87 13.08 -0.92
CA LYS A 764 34.01 12.52 -0.17
C LYS A 764 35.33 12.52 -0.94
N SER A 765 35.30 12.37 -2.26
CA SER A 765 36.50 12.48 -3.12
C SER A 765 36.88 13.95 -3.34
N HIS A 766 35.92 14.88 -3.36
CA HIS A 766 36.21 16.30 -3.16
C HIS A 766 36.84 16.52 -1.79
N ALA A 767 36.26 16.01 -0.70
CA ALA A 767 36.83 16.17 0.65
C ALA A 767 38.27 15.62 0.79
N ASN A 768 38.60 14.50 0.13
CA ASN A 768 39.97 13.96 0.10
C ASN A 768 40.91 14.71 -0.86
N ARG A 769 40.39 15.35 -1.92
CA ARG A 769 41.19 16.21 -2.81
C ARG A 769 41.40 17.61 -2.21
N THR A 770 40.53 18.07 -1.32
CA THR A 770 40.74 19.30 -0.52
C THR A 770 41.72 19.10 0.64
N GLN A 771 41.98 17.85 1.08
CA GLN A 771 42.96 17.60 2.16
C GLN A 771 44.43 17.65 1.72
N VAL A 772 44.72 17.74 0.41
CA VAL A 772 46.09 17.92 -0.11
C VAL A 772 46.36 19.35 -0.60
N ALA A 773 45.35 20.23 -0.55
CA ALA A 773 45.47 21.66 -0.88
C ALA A 773 45.10 22.55 0.33
N ALA A 774 45.39 22.09 1.54
CA ALA A 774 45.23 22.84 2.78
C ALA A 774 46.58 23.00 3.49
N TYR A 775 47.56 23.54 2.77
CA TYR A 775 48.83 24.07 3.30
C TYR A 775 49.33 25.21 2.40
N ASP A 776 48.51 26.23 2.18
CA ASP A 776 48.93 27.63 2.01
C ASP A 776 47.66 28.47 1.81
N ASP A 777 47.23 29.14 2.88
CA ASP A 777 46.44 30.38 2.87
C ASP A 777 46.24 30.78 4.34
N ASN A 778 47.37 31.02 5.01
CA ASN A 778 47.44 31.92 6.15
C ASN A 778 47.89 33.27 5.58
N GLU A 779 46.92 34.15 5.30
CA GLU A 779 46.99 35.62 5.37
C GLU A 779 45.86 36.22 4.52
N GLU A 780 44.63 36.21 5.05
CA GLU A 780 43.69 37.31 4.78
C GLU A 780 43.22 37.87 6.13
N GLU A 781 43.60 39.13 6.35
CA GLU A 781 43.28 39.92 7.53
C GLU A 781 41.77 39.85 7.84
N SER A 782 41.46 39.33 9.02
CA SER A 782 40.17 39.50 9.67
C SER A 782 39.98 40.98 10.05
N GLY A 783 39.42 41.76 9.12
CA GLY A 783 38.69 42.96 9.47
C GLY A 783 37.39 42.55 10.16
N GLU A 784 37.41 42.43 11.48
CA GLU A 784 36.20 42.31 12.29
C GLU A 784 35.26 43.52 12.01
N THR A 785 34.24 43.33 11.18
CA THR A 785 33.07 44.21 11.23
C THR A 785 32.16 43.72 12.34
N THR A 786 31.90 44.62 13.28
CA THR A 786 31.17 44.50 14.55
C THR A 786 29.70 44.01 14.48
N ASP A 787 29.25 43.44 13.37
CA ASP A 787 27.82 43.16 13.12
C ASP A 787 27.38 41.73 13.48
N ASP A 788 28.29 40.74 13.49
CA ASP A 788 27.91 39.35 13.78
C ASP A 788 27.70 39.06 15.28
N ALA A 789 28.30 39.86 16.16
CA ALA A 789 28.04 39.79 17.61
C ALA A 789 26.67 40.38 17.99
N VAL A 790 26.13 41.30 17.18
CA VAL A 790 24.83 41.94 17.41
C VAL A 790 23.67 40.99 17.09
N ALA A 791 23.83 40.14 16.06
CA ALA A 791 22.82 39.16 15.67
C ALA A 791 22.63 38.03 16.70
N ALA A 792 23.72 37.53 17.31
CA ALA A 792 23.67 36.49 18.34
C ALA A 792 23.16 37.00 19.69
N GLY A 793 23.44 38.27 20.04
CA GLY A 793 22.91 38.93 21.23
C GLY A 793 21.41 39.28 21.14
N ALA A 794 20.91 39.55 19.93
CA ALA A 794 19.50 39.90 19.69
C ALA A 794 18.55 38.71 19.86
N GLN A 795 18.95 37.49 19.52
CA GLN A 795 18.11 36.30 19.66
C GLN A 795 17.77 35.95 21.12
N ARG A 796 18.60 36.35 22.10
CA ARG A 796 18.35 36.11 23.53
C ARG A 796 17.41 37.12 24.20
N LYS A 797 17.04 38.24 23.56
CA LYS A 797 16.16 39.29 24.14
C LYS A 797 14.72 39.28 23.64
N VAL A 798 14.36 38.46 22.66
CA VAL A 798 13.01 38.43 22.06
C VAL A 798 12.00 37.63 22.90
N ALA A 799 12.46 36.75 23.80
CA ALA A 799 11.59 35.87 24.59
C ALA A 799 10.78 36.57 25.71
N THR A 800 10.93 37.88 25.91
CA THR A 800 10.21 38.64 26.96
C THR A 800 9.76 40.00 26.47
N MET A 801 8.96 40.08 25.40
CA MET A 801 8.32 41.34 24.98
C MET A 801 6.91 41.15 24.42
N THR A 802 5.97 40.75 25.28
CA THR A 802 4.52 40.88 25.05
C THR A 802 4.02 42.12 25.79
N GLY A 803 4.05 43.27 25.13
CA GLY A 803 3.49 44.53 25.63
C GLY A 803 3.24 45.49 24.46
N THR A 804 2.11 46.19 24.49
CA THR A 804 1.67 47.14 23.46
C THR A 804 2.69 48.27 23.33
N ARG A 805 3.50 48.27 22.27
CA ARG A 805 4.49 49.33 22.01
C ARG A 805 3.80 50.61 21.54
N SER A 806 4.32 51.77 21.95
CA SER A 806 3.86 53.06 21.42
C SER A 806 4.19 53.16 19.93
N ARG A 807 3.36 53.89 19.15
CA ARG A 807 3.56 54.14 17.71
C ARG A 807 4.98 54.65 17.41
N THR A 808 5.51 55.50 18.28
CA THR A 808 6.87 56.04 18.19
C THR A 808 7.95 54.96 18.28
N ASP A 809 7.78 53.98 19.16
CA ASP A 809 8.78 52.93 19.41
C ASP A 809 8.85 51.94 18.25
N ARG A 810 7.71 51.64 17.61
CA ARG A 810 7.62 50.79 16.41
C ARG A 810 8.34 51.43 15.22
N ILE A 811 8.09 52.72 14.99
CA ILE A 811 8.76 53.49 13.92
C ILE A 811 10.27 53.56 14.19
N GLN A 812 10.67 53.83 15.43
CA GLN A 812 12.08 53.92 15.80
C GLN A 812 12.82 52.58 15.68
N LEU A 813 12.15 51.44 15.92
CA LEU A 813 12.72 50.10 15.73
C LEU A 813 13.16 49.88 14.28
N VAL A 814 12.30 50.22 13.31
CA VAL A 814 12.57 50.03 11.88
C VAL A 814 13.65 51.00 11.38
N LEU A 815 13.61 52.25 11.84
CA LEU A 815 14.58 53.29 11.44
C LEU A 815 15.99 53.05 12.02
N SER A 816 16.10 52.42 13.20
CA SER A 816 17.40 52.23 13.87
C SER A 816 18.25 51.10 13.29
N HIS A 817 17.64 50.12 12.60
CA HIS A 817 18.34 48.90 12.17
C HIS A 817 18.67 48.86 10.67
N ALA A 818 18.15 49.80 9.88
CA ALA A 818 18.33 49.78 8.43
C ALA A 818 18.79 51.15 7.88
N GLN A 819 20.06 51.23 7.45
CA GLN A 819 20.69 52.46 6.95
C GLN A 819 19.95 53.10 5.75
N HIS A 820 19.24 52.30 4.95
CA HIS A 820 18.53 52.78 3.76
C HIS A 820 17.06 53.14 4.02
N ILE A 821 16.51 52.93 5.22
CA ILE A 821 15.10 53.28 5.54
C ILE A 821 15.05 54.71 6.07
N ARG A 822 14.44 55.61 5.29
CA ARG A 822 14.28 57.04 5.61
C ARG A 822 13.03 57.34 6.44
N ALA A 823 11.95 56.59 6.19
CA ALA A 823 10.69 56.73 6.92
C ALA A 823 9.92 55.40 6.94
N TYR A 824 9.21 55.14 8.03
CA TYR A 824 8.26 54.04 8.16
C TYR A 824 6.96 54.57 8.75
N ASP A 825 5.83 54.22 8.15
CA ASP A 825 4.50 54.58 8.63
C ASP A 825 3.55 53.39 8.48
N PHE A 826 2.55 53.33 9.34
CA PHE A 826 1.60 52.22 9.34
C PHE A 826 0.21 52.67 9.82
N ASN A 827 -0.82 51.99 9.32
CA ASN A 827 -2.19 52.17 9.77
C ASN A 827 -2.80 50.82 10.16
N ASP A 828 -3.12 50.68 11.45
CA ASP A 828 -3.76 49.48 11.99
C ASP A 828 -5.26 49.43 11.62
N ASP A 829 -5.95 50.56 11.39
CA ASP A 829 -7.38 50.54 11.03
C ASP A 829 -7.64 50.29 9.53
N GLU A 830 -6.69 50.68 8.67
CA GLU A 830 -6.81 50.57 7.21
C GLU A 830 -5.96 49.44 6.60
N HIS A 831 -5.37 48.58 7.44
CA HIS A 831 -4.60 47.41 7.04
C HIS A 831 -3.46 47.69 6.03
N TRP A 832 -2.62 48.71 6.27
CA TRP A 832 -1.47 49.00 5.40
C TRP A 832 -0.21 49.44 6.15
N CYS A 833 0.96 49.18 5.54
CA CYS A 833 2.23 49.73 5.97
C CYS A 833 3.01 50.36 4.80
N LYS A 834 3.81 51.38 5.11
CA LYS A 834 4.55 52.16 4.14
C LYS A 834 5.99 52.32 4.59
N VAL A 835 6.92 51.94 3.73
CA VAL A 835 8.36 52.11 3.94
C VAL A 835 8.94 52.98 2.85
N THR A 836 9.71 53.99 3.25
CA THR A 836 10.42 54.90 2.34
C THR A 836 11.90 54.58 2.40
N LEU A 837 12.46 54.17 1.28
CA LEU A 837 13.87 53.82 1.13
C LEU A 837 14.60 54.93 0.37
N ALA A 838 15.81 55.28 0.79
CA ALA A 838 16.68 56.20 0.08
C ALA A 838 17.99 55.50 -0.29
N PHE A 839 18.35 55.59 -1.57
CA PHE A 839 19.61 55.10 -2.13
C PHE A 839 20.32 56.24 -2.84
N ASP A 840 21.64 56.15 -2.94
CA ASP A 840 22.43 57.15 -3.66
C ASP A 840 22.04 57.16 -5.16
N SER A 841 22.10 58.34 -5.79
CA SER A 841 21.82 58.49 -7.21
C SER A 841 22.71 57.66 -8.13
N ASP A 842 23.95 57.39 -7.70
CA ASP A 842 24.93 56.57 -8.42
C ASP A 842 24.63 55.06 -8.33
N GLU A 843 23.72 54.65 -7.44
CA GLU A 843 23.34 53.26 -7.26
C GLU A 843 22.37 52.78 -8.35
N GLN A 844 22.54 51.52 -8.79
CA GLN A 844 21.71 50.95 -9.85
C GLN A 844 20.22 50.89 -9.46
N ARG A 845 19.35 51.11 -10.46
CA ARG A 845 17.89 51.04 -10.26
C ARG A 845 17.46 49.68 -9.71
N HIS A 846 16.69 49.70 -8.63
CA HIS A 846 16.11 48.51 -8.01
C HIS A 846 14.67 48.32 -8.47
N SER A 847 14.39 47.15 -9.07
CA SER A 847 13.01 46.75 -9.39
C SER A 847 12.39 46.04 -8.18
N PHE A 848 11.92 46.82 -7.20
CA PHE A 848 11.29 46.30 -5.99
C PHE A 848 10.04 45.47 -6.27
N VAL A 849 9.29 45.80 -7.34
CA VAL A 849 8.13 45.00 -7.78
C VAL A 849 8.55 43.57 -8.09
N SER A 850 9.54 43.38 -8.99
CA SER A 850 10.05 42.05 -9.34
C SER A 850 10.73 41.32 -8.17
N PHE A 851 11.26 42.09 -7.21
CA PHE A 851 11.84 41.54 -5.99
C PHE A 851 10.74 40.91 -5.13
N PHE A 852 9.67 41.65 -4.82
CA PHE A 852 8.57 41.14 -4.01
C PHE A 852 7.75 40.07 -4.73
N GLU A 853 7.57 40.13 -6.06
CA GLU A 853 6.93 39.03 -6.81
C GLU A 853 7.67 37.70 -6.64
N LYS A 854 9.01 37.73 -6.64
CA LYS A 854 9.83 36.52 -6.49
C LYS A 854 10.03 36.08 -5.05
N HIS A 855 10.00 37.01 -4.10
CA HIS A 855 10.39 36.75 -2.72
C HIS A 855 9.23 36.80 -1.71
N ALA A 856 8.04 37.30 -2.06
CA ALA A 856 6.92 37.39 -1.12
C ALA A 856 6.50 36.02 -0.55
N SER A 857 6.57 34.96 -1.35
CA SER A 857 6.32 33.57 -0.90
C SER A 857 7.47 32.99 -0.06
N LEU A 858 8.65 33.61 -0.09
CA LEU A 858 9.82 33.21 0.71
C LEU A 858 9.93 34.03 2.00
N ILE A 859 9.34 35.23 2.04
CA ILE A 859 9.35 36.10 3.22
C ILE A 859 8.36 35.55 4.23
N GLU A 860 8.88 35.02 5.33
CA GLU A 860 8.10 34.47 6.44
C GLU A 860 7.72 35.58 7.43
N ILE A 861 6.42 35.73 7.67
CA ILE A 861 5.87 36.59 8.73
C ILE A 861 5.84 35.82 10.04
N ARG A 862 5.28 34.61 9.99
CA ARG A 862 5.25 33.66 11.10
C ARG A 862 5.61 32.29 10.55
N ALA A 863 6.67 31.71 11.06
CA ALA A 863 7.09 30.37 10.66
C ALA A 863 7.50 29.59 11.89
N THR A 864 6.87 28.44 12.06
CA THR A 864 7.30 27.45 13.04
C THR A 864 8.42 26.64 12.41
N LYS A 865 9.57 26.57 13.08
CA LYS A 865 10.76 25.92 12.52
C LYS A 865 10.44 24.48 12.13
N GLY A 866 10.72 24.10 10.88
CA GLY A 866 10.55 22.72 10.40
C GLY A 866 9.10 22.31 10.10
N ILE A 867 8.11 23.20 10.24
CA ILE A 867 6.70 22.94 9.86
C ILE A 867 6.31 23.89 8.73
N ASN A 868 5.82 23.32 7.63
CA ASN A 868 5.33 24.10 6.49
C ASN A 868 3.83 24.34 6.60
N ARG A 869 3.04 23.28 6.83
CA ARG A 869 1.58 23.33 6.83
C ARG A 869 1.02 22.41 7.89
N CYS A 870 -0.11 22.78 8.48
CA CYS A 870 -0.86 21.95 9.42
C CYS A 870 -2.35 22.00 9.06
N VAL A 871 -2.98 20.83 8.93
CA VAL A 871 -4.38 20.68 8.56
C VAL A 871 -5.12 19.92 9.66
N TYR A 872 -6.28 20.43 10.04
CA TYR A 872 -7.19 19.74 10.95
C TYR A 872 -8.02 18.71 10.18
N ILE A 873 -7.97 17.45 10.61
CA ILE A 873 -8.76 16.35 10.05
C ILE A 873 -9.73 15.89 11.13
N LYS A 874 -11.02 15.96 10.79
CA LYS A 874 -12.09 15.47 11.65
C LYS A 874 -12.19 13.95 11.53
N GLY A 875 -12.17 13.26 12.67
CA GLY A 875 -12.28 11.82 12.76
C GLY A 875 -13.69 11.33 12.44
N ASP A 876 -13.80 10.17 11.80
CA ASP A 876 -15.07 9.57 11.44
C ASP A 876 -15.62 8.78 12.65
N GLY A 877 -16.54 9.39 13.40
CA GLY A 877 -17.03 8.87 14.69
C GLY A 877 -17.65 7.47 14.65
N HIS A 878 -17.98 6.94 13.47
CA HIS A 878 -18.48 5.58 13.28
C HIS A 878 -17.38 4.49 13.28
N LYS A 879 -16.11 4.85 13.10
CA LYS A 879 -14.97 3.91 13.09
C LYS A 879 -14.10 3.99 14.35
N GLY A 880 -14.45 4.86 15.30
CA GLY A 880 -13.62 5.13 16.49
C GLY A 880 -12.36 5.94 16.18
N GLU A 881 -12.32 6.65 15.06
CA GLU A 881 -11.21 7.52 14.67
C GLU A 881 -11.28 8.84 15.45
N THR A 882 -10.19 9.24 16.08
CA THR A 882 -10.11 10.51 16.84
C THR A 882 -9.72 11.67 15.92
N ASP A 883 -10.19 12.87 16.27
CA ASP A 883 -9.78 14.10 15.60
C ASP A 883 -8.25 14.25 15.67
N MET A 884 -7.62 14.67 14.57
CA MET A 884 -6.17 14.69 14.45
C MET A 884 -5.66 15.86 13.60
N LEU A 885 -4.44 16.29 13.90
CA LEU A 885 -3.69 17.24 13.07
C LEU A 885 -2.76 16.47 12.14
N GLN A 886 -2.84 16.77 10.85
CA GLN A 886 -1.87 16.34 9.85
C GLN A 886 -0.93 17.51 9.55
N ILE A 887 0.35 17.32 9.85
CA ILE A 887 1.38 18.35 9.77
C ILE A 887 2.37 17.96 8.68
N GLU A 888 2.56 18.83 7.69
CA GLU A 888 3.62 18.74 6.68
C GLU A 888 4.91 19.38 7.23
N GLY A 889 5.90 18.55 7.53
CA GLY A 889 7.17 18.98 8.10
C GLY A 889 7.76 18.01 9.12
N GLN A 890 8.91 18.38 9.67
CA GLN A 890 9.67 17.62 10.65
C GLN A 890 10.00 18.52 11.85
N ASN A 891 9.17 18.46 12.89
CA ASN A 891 9.50 19.05 14.20
C ASN A 891 8.63 18.45 15.33
N LEU A 892 9.11 17.36 15.94
CA LEU A 892 8.42 16.72 17.06
C LEU A 892 8.49 17.54 18.36
N GLN A 893 9.57 18.31 18.55
CA GLN A 893 9.79 19.09 19.78
C GLN A 893 8.73 20.18 19.94
N GLU A 894 8.31 20.80 18.84
CA GLU A 894 7.26 21.82 18.89
C GLU A 894 5.92 21.25 19.37
N LEU A 895 5.61 20.01 18.97
CA LEU A 895 4.35 19.36 19.37
C LEU A 895 4.33 19.05 20.87
N TRP A 896 5.49 18.84 21.48
CA TRP A 896 5.63 18.61 22.92
C TRP A 896 5.33 19.86 23.76
N ASN A 897 5.39 21.05 23.17
CA ASN A 897 5.01 22.30 23.84
C ASN A 897 3.49 22.47 24.01
N HIS A 898 2.69 21.55 23.44
CA HIS A 898 1.22 21.61 23.45
C HIS A 898 0.54 20.35 24.04
N PRO A 899 0.90 19.90 25.26
CA PRO A 899 0.35 18.68 25.85
C PRO A 899 -1.14 18.79 26.21
N ASP A 900 -1.64 20.02 26.39
CA ASP A 900 -3.04 20.28 26.76
C ASP A 900 -4.02 20.07 25.59
N ILE A 901 -3.50 20.09 24.35
CA ILE A 901 -4.29 20.04 23.11
C ILE A 901 -3.99 18.76 22.34
N ILE A 902 -2.72 18.35 22.27
CA ILE A 902 -2.24 17.19 21.53
C ILE A 902 -1.90 16.06 22.49
N ASN A 903 -2.28 14.83 22.15
CA ASN A 903 -1.78 13.65 22.84
C ASN A 903 -0.35 13.33 22.38
N VAL A 904 0.63 13.84 23.12
CA VAL A 904 2.06 13.73 22.83
C VAL A 904 2.54 12.26 22.78
N ASN A 905 1.89 11.35 23.51
CA ASN A 905 2.29 9.96 23.60
C ASN A 905 1.90 9.11 22.37
N SER A 906 0.99 9.62 21.52
CA SER A 906 0.51 8.92 20.33
C SER A 906 0.78 9.68 19.03
N VAL A 907 1.67 10.67 19.07
CA VAL A 907 2.17 11.35 17.86
C VAL A 907 2.94 10.33 17.01
N SER A 908 2.63 10.29 15.72
CA SER A 908 3.32 9.44 14.75
C SER A 908 3.87 10.27 13.60
N THR A 909 4.97 9.84 13.00
CA THR A 909 5.54 10.46 11.81
C THR A 909 5.94 9.40 10.80
N ASN A 910 6.05 9.79 9.53
CA ASN A 910 6.58 8.96 8.47
C ASN A 910 8.11 9.07 8.32
N ASP A 911 8.76 9.98 9.04
CA ASP A 911 10.22 10.09 9.10
C ASP A 911 10.80 9.16 10.17
N ILE A 912 11.42 8.08 9.71
CA ILE A 912 12.03 7.04 10.56
C ILE A 912 13.30 7.57 11.26
N HIS A 913 14.09 8.41 10.60
CA HIS A 913 15.30 9.00 11.20
C HIS A 913 14.95 9.98 12.33
N ALA A 914 13.88 10.78 12.16
CA ALA A 914 13.40 11.64 13.24
C ALA A 914 12.97 10.82 14.46
N ILE A 915 12.28 9.70 14.27
CA ILE A 915 11.89 8.80 15.36
C ILE A 915 13.11 8.15 16.00
N LEU A 916 14.05 7.65 15.22
CA LEU A 916 15.27 7.03 15.73
C LEU A 916 16.04 7.97 16.66
N ARG A 917 16.19 9.25 16.26
CA ARG A 917 16.89 10.27 17.07
C ARG A 917 16.12 10.69 18.33
N THR A 918 14.80 10.56 18.32
CA THR A 918 13.93 11.14 19.35
C THR A 918 13.41 10.09 20.35
N TYR A 919 12.92 8.96 19.85
CA TYR A 919 12.26 7.90 20.60
C TYR A 919 13.08 6.60 20.65
N GLY A 920 14.19 6.50 19.91
CA GLY A 920 15.10 5.35 19.92
C GLY A 920 14.79 4.30 18.85
N VAL A 921 15.60 3.23 18.86
CA VAL A 921 15.63 2.23 17.77
C VAL A 921 14.36 1.37 17.69
N GLU A 922 13.77 0.98 18.82
CA GLU A 922 12.53 0.17 18.82
C GLU A 922 11.33 0.93 18.23
N ALA A 923 11.22 2.23 18.53
CA ALA A 923 10.19 3.08 17.94
C ALA A 923 10.41 3.24 16.42
N ALA A 924 11.68 3.31 15.99
CA ALA A 924 12.03 3.35 14.57
C ALA A 924 11.68 2.02 13.88
N ARG A 925 12.01 0.87 14.49
CA ARG A 925 11.64 -0.48 14.01
C ARG A 925 10.13 -0.62 13.80
N ALA A 926 9.34 -0.28 14.81
CA ALA A 926 7.88 -0.30 14.72
C ALA A 926 7.34 0.64 13.62
N THR A 927 8.00 1.78 13.42
CA THR A 927 7.63 2.72 12.35
C THR A 927 7.95 2.17 10.96
N ILE A 928 9.08 1.48 10.77
CA ILE A 928 9.42 0.83 9.50
C ILE A 928 8.30 -0.14 9.11
N VAL A 929 7.92 -1.04 10.04
CA VAL A 929 6.84 -2.02 9.80
C VAL A 929 5.54 -1.30 9.42
N ARG A 930 5.10 -0.32 10.22
CA ARG A 930 3.87 0.43 9.96
C ARG A 930 3.91 1.14 8.61
N GLN A 931 5.01 1.82 8.28
CA GLN A 931 5.14 2.58 7.04
C GLN A 931 5.12 1.69 5.81
N VAL A 932 5.77 0.53 5.86
CA VAL A 932 5.75 -0.37 4.70
C VAL A 932 4.38 -1.03 4.54
N VAL A 933 3.72 -1.42 5.64
CA VAL A 933 2.34 -1.93 5.60
C VAL A 933 1.37 -0.89 5.03
N GLU A 934 1.46 0.38 5.46
CA GLU A 934 0.66 1.49 4.90
C GLU A 934 0.84 1.62 3.38
N VAL A 935 2.05 1.37 2.86
CA VAL A 935 2.31 1.42 1.42
C VAL A 935 1.63 0.27 0.66
N PHE A 936 1.59 -0.95 1.21
CA PHE A 936 0.93 -2.10 0.57
C PHE A 936 -0.60 -2.10 0.75
N ASP A 937 -1.10 -1.67 1.90
CA ASP A 937 -2.53 -1.62 2.23
C ASP A 937 -3.32 -0.74 1.25
N VAL A 938 -2.71 0.33 0.77
CA VAL A 938 -3.26 1.21 -0.27
C VAL A 938 -3.64 0.46 -1.54
N TYR A 939 -2.90 -0.59 -1.88
CA TYR A 939 -3.15 -1.43 -3.07
C TYR A 939 -3.99 -2.68 -2.74
N GLY A 940 -4.46 -2.82 -1.48
CA GLY A 940 -5.19 -4.00 -1.01
C GLY A 940 -4.32 -5.26 -0.90
N ILE A 941 -2.99 -5.11 -0.93
CA ILE A 941 -2.03 -6.21 -0.83
C ILE A 941 -1.77 -6.45 0.65
N LYS A 942 -2.05 -7.67 1.11
CA LYS A 942 -1.78 -8.07 2.49
C LYS A 942 -0.50 -8.88 2.55
N ILE A 943 0.48 -8.35 3.29
CA ILE A 943 1.73 -9.06 3.61
C ILE A 943 1.64 -9.50 5.07
N ASP A 944 2.10 -10.72 5.36
CA ASP A 944 2.15 -11.21 6.73
C ASP A 944 3.16 -10.38 7.56
N PRO A 945 2.80 -9.93 8.77
CA PRO A 945 3.65 -9.06 9.58
C PRO A 945 4.99 -9.69 9.97
N ARG A 946 5.14 -11.03 9.95
CA ARG A 946 6.40 -11.70 10.32
C ARG A 946 7.53 -11.38 9.34
N HIS A 947 7.21 -11.31 8.04
CA HIS A 947 8.16 -10.90 7.01
C HIS A 947 8.61 -9.45 7.21
N MET A 948 7.65 -8.58 7.52
CA MET A 948 7.90 -7.15 7.74
C MET A 948 8.74 -6.90 8.98
N ALA A 949 8.46 -7.62 10.06
CA ALA A 949 9.22 -7.60 11.30
C ALA A 949 10.67 -8.02 11.05
N LEU A 950 10.91 -9.09 10.30
CA LEU A 950 12.25 -9.57 10.00
C LEU A 950 13.07 -8.55 9.19
N VAL A 951 12.44 -7.89 8.21
CA VAL A 951 13.11 -6.82 7.45
C VAL A 951 13.45 -5.64 8.34
N ALA A 952 12.51 -5.18 9.17
CA ALA A 952 12.75 -4.08 10.07
C ALA A 952 13.88 -4.41 11.07
N ASP A 953 13.87 -5.61 11.64
CA ASP A 953 14.93 -6.09 12.55
C ASP A 953 16.29 -6.15 11.87
N THR A 954 16.35 -6.60 10.62
CA THR A 954 17.60 -6.61 9.84
C THR A 954 18.14 -5.19 9.62
N MET A 955 17.25 -4.22 9.34
CA MET A 955 17.63 -2.82 9.16
C MET A 955 18.06 -2.14 10.47
N THR A 956 17.56 -2.60 11.62
CA THR A 956 17.84 -2.02 12.94
C THR A 956 18.79 -2.82 13.83
N ALA A 957 19.31 -3.96 13.36
CA ALA A 957 20.13 -4.90 14.14
C ALA A 957 21.37 -4.27 14.81
N GLN A 958 21.92 -3.20 14.24
CA GLN A 958 23.10 -2.48 14.78
C GLN A 958 22.74 -1.27 15.66
N GLY A 959 21.46 -1.07 16.00
CA GLY A 959 20.99 0.08 16.77
C GLY A 959 20.77 1.35 15.95
N GLY A 960 20.98 1.30 14.63
CA GLY A 960 20.77 2.40 13.69
C GLY A 960 19.62 2.12 12.70
N TYR A 961 19.56 2.89 11.61
CA TYR A 961 18.66 2.65 10.48
C TYR A 961 19.50 2.44 9.22
N ARG A 962 19.74 1.18 8.87
CA ARG A 962 20.60 0.75 7.76
C ARG A 962 19.77 0.51 6.50
N ALA A 963 20.20 1.13 5.41
CA ALA A 963 19.61 0.91 4.09
C ALA A 963 20.05 -0.43 3.49
N MET A 964 19.21 -1.03 2.65
CA MET A 964 19.50 -2.25 1.88
C MET A 964 20.07 -1.88 0.51
N ASN A 965 21.28 -1.30 0.51
CA ASN A 965 22.02 -0.92 -0.70
C ASN A 965 23.51 -1.28 -0.54
N ARG A 966 24.34 -0.88 -1.51
CA ARG A 966 25.79 -1.14 -1.50
C ARG A 966 26.48 -0.59 -0.25
N MET A 967 26.11 0.61 0.22
CA MET A 967 26.65 1.20 1.46
C MET A 967 26.21 0.41 2.68
N GLY A 968 24.94 0.02 2.66
CA GLY A 968 24.30 -0.93 3.55
C GLY A 968 25.14 -2.18 3.69
N LEU A 969 25.55 -2.85 2.62
CA LEU A 969 26.20 -4.16 2.69
C LEU A 969 27.66 -4.16 3.20
N ARG A 970 28.33 -2.99 3.26
CA ARG A 970 29.76 -2.87 3.65
C ARG A 970 30.17 -3.54 4.98
N PRO A 971 29.40 -3.44 6.09
CA PRO A 971 29.77 -4.03 7.38
C PRO A 971 29.47 -5.53 7.46
N ASN A 972 28.96 -6.18 6.41
CA ASN A 972 28.83 -7.65 6.38
C ASN A 972 30.24 -8.28 6.56
N VAL A 973 30.33 -9.46 7.16
CA VAL A 973 31.62 -10.12 7.41
C VAL A 973 32.20 -10.82 6.18
N SER A 974 31.37 -11.32 5.24
CA SER A 974 31.84 -12.11 4.10
C SER A 974 32.27 -11.21 2.93
N PRO A 975 33.58 -11.20 2.56
CA PRO A 975 34.03 -10.47 1.40
C PRO A 975 33.46 -11.00 0.07
N LEU A 976 33.28 -12.32 -0.07
CA LEU A 976 32.76 -12.92 -1.29
C LEU A 976 31.28 -12.54 -1.53
N LEU A 977 30.48 -12.47 -0.46
CA LEU A 977 29.11 -11.99 -0.54
C LEU A 977 29.08 -10.55 -1.08
N LYS A 978 29.92 -9.66 -0.54
CA LYS A 978 30.01 -8.25 -1.01
C LYS A 978 30.42 -8.18 -2.48
N MET A 979 31.39 -9.00 -2.88
CA MET A 979 31.88 -9.08 -4.26
C MET A 979 30.80 -9.56 -5.24
N SER A 980 29.91 -10.46 -4.81
CA SER A 980 28.79 -10.98 -5.61
C SER A 980 27.61 -10.02 -5.76
N PHE A 981 27.57 -8.94 -4.97
CA PHE A 981 26.48 -7.97 -5.04
C PHE A 981 26.68 -7.01 -6.20
N GLU A 982 27.64 -6.10 -6.06
CA GLU A 982 28.00 -5.04 -7.02
C GLU A 982 29.43 -4.55 -6.77
N SER A 983 30.07 -3.96 -7.79
CA SER A 983 31.40 -3.33 -7.67
C SER A 983 32.47 -4.25 -7.09
N THR A 984 32.57 -5.45 -7.65
CA THR A 984 33.44 -6.56 -7.22
C THR A 984 34.88 -6.13 -6.95
N PHE A 985 35.49 -5.35 -7.85
CA PHE A 985 36.89 -4.94 -7.74
C PHE A 985 37.16 -4.03 -6.52
N ASP A 986 36.22 -3.15 -6.17
CA ASP A 986 36.38 -2.26 -5.01
C ASP A 986 36.39 -3.06 -3.70
N PHE A 987 35.49 -4.04 -3.57
CA PHE A 987 35.43 -4.91 -2.41
C PHE A 987 36.63 -5.85 -2.36
N LEU A 988 37.06 -6.40 -3.49
CA LEU A 988 38.27 -7.22 -3.59
C LEU A 988 39.51 -6.43 -3.17
N ARG A 989 39.71 -5.24 -3.70
CA ARG A 989 40.83 -4.36 -3.33
C ARG A 989 40.82 -4.08 -1.82
N THR A 990 39.65 -3.75 -1.27
CA THR A 990 39.51 -3.45 0.16
C THR A 990 39.84 -4.66 1.02
N ALA A 991 39.30 -5.84 0.68
CA ALA A 991 39.58 -7.09 1.37
C ALA A 991 41.07 -7.48 1.32
N CYS A 992 41.72 -7.33 0.15
CA CYS A 992 43.16 -7.58 0.00
C CYS A 992 44.01 -6.61 0.82
N LEU A 993 43.66 -5.32 0.83
CA LEU A 993 44.38 -4.29 1.61
C LEU A 993 44.29 -4.56 3.12
N HIS A 994 43.12 -4.98 3.61
CA HIS A 994 42.89 -5.30 5.01
C HIS A 994 43.26 -6.74 5.40
N ARG A 995 43.66 -7.57 4.42
CA ARG A 995 43.94 -9.01 4.60
C ARG A 995 42.76 -9.76 5.23
N GLU A 996 41.55 -9.45 4.78
CA GLU A 996 40.32 -10.11 5.25
C GLU A 996 40.31 -11.58 4.80
N SER A 997 39.85 -12.47 5.69
CA SER A 997 39.60 -13.88 5.40
C SER A 997 38.10 -14.15 5.36
N ASP A 998 37.62 -14.87 4.35
CA ASP A 998 36.23 -15.34 4.30
C ASP A 998 36.10 -16.70 5.00
N ALA A 999 35.12 -16.84 5.88
CA ALA A 999 34.84 -18.08 6.60
C ALA A 999 34.04 -19.10 5.75
N ILE A 1000 33.52 -18.68 4.58
CA ILE A 1000 32.70 -19.50 3.67
C ILE A 1000 31.40 -19.96 4.37
N ASP A 1001 30.87 -19.11 5.25
CA ASP A 1001 29.60 -19.36 5.95
C ASP A 1001 28.39 -18.81 5.20
N SER A 1002 28.57 -17.77 4.38
CA SER A 1002 27.51 -17.19 3.57
C SER A 1002 27.15 -18.09 2.38
N SER A 1003 25.88 -18.05 2.00
CA SER A 1003 25.33 -18.81 0.88
C SER A 1003 26.04 -18.43 -0.42
N SER A 1004 26.25 -17.14 -0.67
CA SER A 1004 27.05 -16.67 -1.82
C SER A 1004 28.49 -17.20 -1.80
N ALA A 1005 29.19 -17.17 -0.66
CA ALA A 1005 30.56 -17.69 -0.59
C ALA A 1005 30.62 -19.20 -0.84
N GLN A 1006 29.66 -19.96 -0.30
CA GLN A 1006 29.55 -21.41 -0.52
C GLN A 1006 29.32 -21.74 -1.99
N LEU A 1007 28.43 -21.00 -2.66
CA LEU A 1007 28.18 -21.16 -4.09
C LEU A 1007 29.42 -20.86 -4.94
N VAL A 1008 30.17 -19.80 -4.61
CA VAL A 1008 31.42 -19.44 -5.32
C VAL A 1008 32.47 -20.55 -5.21
N VAL A 1009 32.57 -21.20 -4.05
CA VAL A 1009 33.56 -22.28 -3.80
C VAL A 1009 33.04 -23.66 -4.25
N GLY A 1010 31.74 -23.79 -4.54
CA GLY A 1010 31.10 -25.05 -4.93
C GLY A 1010 30.74 -25.97 -3.74
N CYS A 1011 30.56 -25.40 -2.55
CA CYS A 1011 30.11 -26.13 -1.36
C CYS A 1011 28.57 -26.16 -1.27
N PRO A 1012 27.96 -27.22 -0.72
CA PRO A 1012 26.54 -27.22 -0.38
C PRO A 1012 26.21 -26.10 0.60
N THR A 1013 25.05 -25.46 0.44
CA THR A 1013 24.66 -24.35 1.31
C THR A 1013 24.28 -24.83 2.70
N HIS A 1014 24.58 -24.06 3.74
CA HIS A 1014 24.25 -24.40 5.14
C HIS A 1014 22.79 -24.07 5.54
N GLY A 1015 21.89 -23.96 4.56
CA GLY A 1015 20.46 -23.71 4.75
C GLY A 1015 19.58 -24.89 4.34
N GLY A 1016 18.37 -24.96 4.89
CA GLY A 1016 17.39 -26.02 4.60
C GLY A 1016 17.94 -27.43 4.87
N THR A 1017 17.98 -28.26 3.83
CA THR A 1017 18.49 -29.64 3.91
C THR A 1017 19.98 -29.73 4.22
N GLY A 1018 20.76 -28.67 3.96
CA GLY A 1018 22.19 -28.58 4.27
C GLY A 1018 22.51 -28.06 5.68
N ALA A 1019 21.50 -27.73 6.48
CA ALA A 1019 21.68 -27.21 7.84
C ALA A 1019 22.15 -28.27 8.87
N PHE A 1020 22.18 -29.55 8.48
CA PHE A 1020 22.64 -30.65 9.32
C PHE A 1020 23.44 -31.67 8.52
N SER A 1021 24.18 -32.53 9.23
CA SER A 1021 24.92 -33.64 8.61
C SER A 1021 24.29 -34.97 8.96
N LEU A 1022 24.14 -35.84 7.96
CA LEU A 1022 23.72 -37.23 8.16
C LEU A 1022 24.92 -38.10 8.53
N ARG A 1023 24.74 -38.96 9.53
CA ARG A 1023 25.72 -39.98 9.92
C ARG A 1023 25.03 -41.34 10.02
N ASN A 1024 25.61 -42.34 9.38
CA ASN A 1024 25.12 -43.72 9.49
C ASN A 1024 25.54 -44.34 10.83
N THR A 1025 24.59 -44.94 11.54
CA THR A 1025 24.88 -45.69 12.76
C THR A 1025 25.44 -47.07 12.39
N LEU A 1026 26.71 -47.30 12.69
CA LEU A 1026 27.42 -48.55 12.37
C LEU A 1026 26.81 -49.79 13.06
N GLU A 1027 26.06 -49.60 14.16
CA GLU A 1027 25.38 -50.69 14.89
C GLU A 1027 24.29 -51.39 14.06
N GLY A 1028 23.70 -50.71 13.07
CA GLY A 1028 22.70 -51.28 12.17
C GLY A 1028 23.28 -52.09 11.00
N LEU A 1029 24.57 -51.92 10.70
CA LEU A 1029 25.30 -52.66 9.65
C LEU A 1029 25.93 -53.96 10.19
N ALA A 1030 26.04 -54.11 11.50
CA ALA A 1030 26.57 -55.30 12.17
C ALA A 1030 25.51 -56.36 12.51
N LYS A 1031 24.22 -56.07 12.27
CA LYS A 1031 23.10 -57.01 12.28
C LYS A 1031 22.70 -57.33 10.85
#